data_AF-A0AAN8LK88-F1
#
_entry.id   AF-A0AAN8LK88-F1
#
_cell.length_a   1.000
_cell.length_b   1.000
_cell.length_c   1.000
_cell.angle_alpha   90.00
_cell.angle_beta   90.00
_cell.angle_gamma   90.00
#
_symmetry.space_group_name_H-M   'P 1'
#
loop_
_entity.id
_entity.type
_entity.pdbx_description
1 polymer ?
#
loop_
_entity_poly.entity_id
_entity_poly.type
_entity_poly.pdbx_seq_one_letter_code
_entity_poly.pdbx_strand_id
1 'polypeptide(L)'
;MVFPRLSELQKLLDEKIKELAKKTQELEDNAPQPENVLRIIAIQNEILNLQKGFTNGTNFDQIAALENELDELIATIEEKNNGNCKQILQIIALQNQVTRLQRQELEFNQTSEGKIAELENQLQETREQLNEKKEELKETGSRIPQLIAEIMGLRNKVTELERTLSELKQTSADKIEDIQSLLKEKRKQLEDNTTHLRAVDAKNAEQNLEKRLGDKDEQCSGLQDRYDSLQDKLGASLNKLDNVTGYNDKLVLEVWTLTNEVDDLKKRTVTSAAKINELQKLLDEKIKELAKKTQELEDNAPQPENVLRIIAIQNEILNLQKGVSNGTNFDQIAALENELDELIATIEEKNNGNCKQILQIIALQNQVTRLQRQELEFNQTSEGKIAELENQLQETREQLNEKKEELKETGSRIPQLIAEIMGLRNKVTELERTLSELKQTSADKIEELQSLLKQKSKQLEDNATQLRAVDAKNAEQILKIIELQKEMKAIRTEASKAKDESAAEISELQKQLKAKEKLNSRLDSRNRELEKLQKEMKMECDEIQHRCNEVQRQNDQNQEDLLKLQQQLREKEAAFNRLQQQLRDSKDDNARLQGINKSLQDENDKLKMNLQDLQVDPETIVHSSKVALDPDTAHPKIILSLDETEMSVAQQRRNVPNNPGRKLLKIITEV
;
A
#
# COMPACT_ATOMS: atom_id res chain seq x y z
N MET A 1 23.43 119.97 26.54
CA MET A 1 24.79 119.86 27.10
C MET A 1 25.66 119.14 26.09
N VAL A 2 26.34 119.86 25.18
CA VAL A 2 27.73 119.47 24.97
C VAL A 2 28.56 120.37 25.89
N PHE A 3 29.74 119.89 26.22
CA PHE A 3 30.95 120.73 26.31
C PHE A 3 31.83 120.67 27.56
N PRO A 4 31.72 119.75 28.54
CA PRO A 4 32.88 119.56 29.42
C PRO A 4 33.97 118.72 28.72
N ARG A 5 33.66 117.45 28.34
CA ARG A 5 34.70 116.50 27.88
C ARG A 5 35.27 116.74 26.49
N LEU A 6 34.47 117.22 25.54
CA LEU A 6 34.98 117.48 24.19
C LEU A 6 35.86 118.73 24.18
N SER A 7 35.55 119.74 24.99
CA SER A 7 36.42 120.91 25.14
C SER A 7 37.73 120.56 25.85
N GLU A 8 37.71 119.64 26.82
CA GLU A 8 38.93 119.17 27.50
C GLU A 8 39.77 118.25 26.60
N LEU A 9 39.16 117.28 25.91
CA LEU A 9 39.88 116.46 24.93
C LEU A 9 40.42 117.29 23.77
N GLN A 10 39.68 118.31 23.31
CA GLN A 10 40.18 119.20 22.28
C GLN A 10 41.33 120.07 22.81
N LYS A 11 41.24 120.60 24.05
CA LYS A 11 42.37 121.31 24.67
C LYS A 11 43.59 120.41 24.85
N LEU A 12 43.39 119.17 25.30
CA LEU A 12 44.47 118.22 25.55
C LEU A 12 45.07 117.70 24.24
N LEU A 13 44.25 117.54 23.19
CA LEU A 13 44.70 117.28 21.83
C LEU A 13 45.45 118.48 21.26
N ASP A 14 44.97 119.71 21.42
CA ASP A 14 45.65 120.93 20.95
C ASP A 14 46.97 121.16 21.71
N GLU A 15 47.00 120.85 22.99
CA GLU A 15 48.20 120.90 23.85
C GLU A 15 49.19 119.80 23.46
N LYS A 16 48.71 118.58 23.16
CA LYS A 16 49.54 117.50 22.60
C LYS A 16 50.00 117.79 21.17
N ILE A 17 49.21 118.46 20.35
CA ILE A 17 49.61 118.91 19.01
C ILE A 17 50.68 119.99 19.13
N LYS A 18 50.55 120.95 20.07
CA LYS A 18 51.61 121.93 20.35
C LYS A 18 52.88 121.29 20.90
N GLU A 19 52.74 120.33 21.81
CA GLU A 19 53.88 119.59 22.38
C GLU A 19 54.56 118.73 21.31
N LEU A 20 53.78 118.06 20.46
CA LEU A 20 54.27 117.31 19.29
C LEU A 20 54.99 118.25 18.34
N ALA A 21 54.40 119.40 17.97
CA ALA A 21 55.03 120.38 17.10
C ALA A 21 56.36 120.91 17.67
N LYS A 22 56.40 121.18 18.98
CA LYS A 22 57.64 121.58 19.66
C LYS A 22 58.69 120.46 19.63
N LYS A 23 58.28 119.21 19.89
CA LYS A 23 59.17 118.04 19.86
C LYS A 23 59.64 117.68 18.45
N THR A 24 58.80 117.88 17.45
CA THR A 24 59.14 117.78 16.03
C THR A 24 60.18 118.83 15.66
N GLN A 25 60.02 120.08 16.10
CA GLN A 25 61.03 121.12 15.89
C GLN A 25 62.35 120.80 16.62
N GLU A 26 62.29 120.31 17.86
CA GLU A 26 63.48 119.85 18.58
C GLU A 26 64.17 118.66 17.89
N LEU A 27 63.41 117.78 17.23
CA LEU A 27 63.95 116.73 16.38
C LEU A 27 64.57 117.30 15.11
N GLU A 28 63.94 118.28 14.46
CA GLU A 28 64.51 118.96 13.27
C GLU A 28 65.86 119.61 13.54
N ASP A 29 66.00 120.24 14.70
CA ASP A 29 67.23 120.96 15.04
C ASP A 29 68.37 120.01 15.48
N ASN A 30 68.04 118.83 16.04
CA ASN A 30 69.01 117.99 16.74
C ASN A 30 69.15 116.56 16.21
N ALA A 31 68.20 116.05 15.42
CA ALA A 31 68.26 114.68 14.91
C ALA A 31 69.14 114.60 13.67
N PRO A 32 69.89 113.50 13.50
CA PRO A 32 70.53 113.20 12.23
C PRO A 32 69.44 112.95 11.19
N GLN A 33 69.47 113.71 10.09
CA GLN A 33 68.48 113.60 9.00
C GLN A 33 67.03 113.62 9.51
N PRO A 34 66.58 114.74 10.08
CA PRO A 34 65.30 114.80 10.78
C PRO A 34 64.10 114.47 9.88
N GLU A 35 64.16 114.80 8.59
CA GLU A 35 63.15 114.43 7.60
C GLU A 35 62.95 112.90 7.53
N ASN A 36 64.06 112.14 7.53
CA ASN A 36 64.01 110.67 7.50
C ASN A 36 63.44 110.13 8.83
N VAL A 37 63.86 110.67 9.97
CA VAL A 37 63.37 110.27 11.30
C VAL A 37 61.87 110.51 11.44
N LEU A 38 61.36 111.66 10.99
CA LEU A 38 59.94 111.97 11.03
C LEU A 38 59.12 111.07 10.11
N ARG A 39 59.66 110.71 8.94
CA ARG A 39 59.00 109.77 8.03
C ARG A 39 58.97 108.35 8.58
N ILE A 40 60.04 107.91 9.25
CA ILE A 40 60.09 106.63 9.96
C ILE A 40 59.01 106.57 11.05
N ILE A 41 58.83 107.64 11.85
CA ILE A 41 57.78 107.70 12.86
C ILE A 41 56.37 107.68 12.23
N ALA A 42 56.18 108.32 11.08
CA ALA A 42 54.91 108.30 10.37
C ALA A 42 54.56 106.87 9.87
N ILE A 43 55.51 106.20 9.21
CA ILE A 43 55.36 104.83 8.73
C ILE A 43 55.13 103.87 9.91
N GLN A 44 55.83 104.05 11.03
CA GLN A 44 55.60 103.27 12.26
C GLN A 44 54.18 103.42 12.80
N ASN A 45 53.62 104.64 12.80
CA ASN A 45 52.24 104.87 13.21
C ASN A 45 51.22 104.22 12.25
N GLU A 46 51.52 104.20 10.95
CA GLU A 46 50.67 103.56 9.94
C GLU A 46 50.69 102.03 10.10
N ILE A 47 51.86 101.43 10.28
CA ILE A 47 52.01 100.01 10.63
C ILE A 47 51.21 99.69 11.89
N LEU A 48 51.33 100.51 12.93
CA LEU A 48 50.65 100.28 14.20
C LEU A 48 49.12 100.40 14.09
N ASN A 49 48.61 101.29 13.25
CA ASN A 49 47.18 101.40 12.95
C ASN A 49 46.67 100.19 12.16
N LEU A 50 47.41 99.75 11.14
CA LEU A 50 47.08 98.54 10.37
C LEU A 50 47.11 97.29 11.25
N GLN A 51 48.04 97.21 12.21
CA GLN A 51 48.11 96.12 13.20
C GLN A 51 46.96 96.16 14.23
N LYS A 52 46.44 97.35 14.58
CA LYS A 52 45.28 97.51 15.49
C LYS A 52 43.93 97.22 14.83
N GLY A 53 43.80 97.47 13.52
CA GLY A 53 42.57 97.22 12.73
C GLY A 53 42.40 95.79 12.22
N PHE A 54 43.13 94.81 12.78
CA PHE A 54 43.27 93.45 12.23
C PHE A 54 42.01 92.60 12.41
N THR A 55 41.38 92.18 11.32
CA THR A 55 40.24 91.24 11.42
C THR A 55 40.25 90.03 10.48
N ASN A 56 41.02 89.93 9.38
CA ASN A 56 41.00 88.74 8.50
C ASN A 56 42.20 88.62 7.52
N GLY A 57 43.42 88.91 7.95
CA GLY A 57 44.65 88.60 7.16
C GLY A 57 44.88 89.37 5.85
N THR A 58 44.01 90.27 5.41
CA THR A 58 44.14 90.98 4.12
C THR A 58 45.24 92.04 4.07
N ASN A 59 45.83 92.43 5.20
CA ASN A 59 46.77 93.55 5.29
C ASN A 59 48.24 93.12 5.48
N PHE A 60 48.55 91.82 5.42
CA PHE A 60 49.91 91.30 5.67
C PHE A 60 50.94 91.82 4.66
N ASP A 61 50.62 91.75 3.37
CA ASP A 61 51.51 92.20 2.30
C ASP A 61 51.74 93.72 2.36
N GLN A 62 50.71 94.47 2.77
CA GLN A 62 50.81 95.92 2.96
C GLN A 62 51.70 96.29 4.15
N ILE A 63 51.57 95.59 5.28
CA ILE A 63 52.44 95.81 6.45
C ILE A 63 53.89 95.42 6.13
N ALA A 64 54.11 94.33 5.39
CA ALA A 64 55.45 93.91 4.96
C ALA A 64 56.12 94.93 4.05
N ALA A 65 55.38 95.52 3.11
CA ALA A 65 55.90 96.58 2.26
C ALA A 65 56.30 97.83 3.06
N LEU A 66 55.47 98.25 4.03
CA LEU A 66 55.75 99.40 4.90
C LEU A 66 56.94 99.15 5.84
N GLU A 67 57.12 97.93 6.34
CA GLU A 67 58.28 97.55 7.17
C GLU A 67 59.58 97.56 6.36
N ASN A 68 59.56 97.13 5.09
CA ASN A 68 60.73 97.23 4.22
C ASN A 68 61.09 98.70 3.94
N GLU A 69 60.10 99.56 3.67
CA GLU A 69 60.32 101.01 3.52
C GLU A 69 60.91 101.60 4.80
N LEU A 70 60.45 101.13 5.98
CA LEU A 70 60.97 101.54 7.28
C LEU A 70 62.44 101.14 7.47
N ASP A 71 62.81 99.91 7.15
CA ASP A 71 64.17 99.38 7.30
C ASP A 71 65.15 100.08 6.35
N GLU A 72 64.73 100.35 5.11
CA GLU A 72 65.52 101.12 4.15
C GLU A 72 65.78 102.55 4.66
N LEU A 73 64.75 103.23 5.16
CA LEU A 73 64.90 104.58 5.73
C LEU A 73 65.81 104.58 6.96
N ILE A 74 65.64 103.63 7.89
CA ILE A 74 66.48 103.51 9.08
C ILE A 74 67.95 103.28 8.70
N ALA A 75 68.23 102.50 7.64
CA ALA A 75 69.58 102.22 7.19
C ALA A 75 70.35 103.50 6.81
N THR A 76 69.65 104.49 6.22
CA THR A 76 70.24 105.77 5.76
C THR A 76 70.64 106.74 6.88
N ILE A 77 70.15 106.53 8.11
CA ILE A 77 70.48 107.39 9.26
C ILE A 77 71.97 107.20 9.66
N GLU A 78 72.73 108.30 9.68
CA GLU A 78 74.14 108.32 10.10
C GLU A 78 74.28 108.37 11.65
N GLU A 79 75.12 107.50 12.23
CA GLU A 79 75.45 107.56 13.66
C GLU A 79 76.49 108.66 13.92
N LYS A 80 76.07 109.82 14.44
CA LYS A 80 76.99 110.83 15.00
C LYS A 80 77.11 110.68 16.52
N ASN A 81 78.37 110.65 16.99
CA ASN A 81 78.83 110.82 18.38
C ASN A 81 77.85 110.40 19.49
N ASN A 82 77.79 109.09 19.74
CA ASN A 82 77.17 108.49 20.93
C ASN A 82 75.65 108.70 21.09
N GLY A 83 74.93 108.98 19.99
CA GLY A 83 73.46 109.11 19.96
C GLY A 83 72.75 107.79 19.59
N ASN A 84 71.90 107.28 20.48
CA ASN A 84 71.21 105.98 20.34
C ASN A 84 69.95 106.00 19.43
N CYS A 85 69.74 107.03 18.62
CA CYS A 85 68.49 107.23 17.87
C CYS A 85 68.23 106.11 16.84
N LYS A 86 69.24 105.74 16.05
CA LYS A 86 69.15 104.66 15.05
C LYS A 86 68.78 103.32 15.70
N GLN A 87 69.41 103.01 16.84
CA GLN A 87 69.18 101.79 17.60
C GLN A 87 67.76 101.73 18.19
N ILE A 88 67.24 102.85 18.72
CA ILE A 88 65.88 102.93 19.24
C ILE A 88 64.86 102.71 18.11
N LEU A 89 65.07 103.33 16.94
CA LEU A 89 64.19 103.14 15.79
C LEU A 89 64.24 101.70 15.26
N GLN A 90 65.41 101.04 15.25
CA GLN A 90 65.55 99.62 14.94
C GLN A 90 64.83 98.73 15.97
N ILE A 91 64.92 99.04 17.26
CA ILE A 91 64.21 98.27 18.31
C ILE A 91 62.70 98.37 18.09
N ILE A 92 62.17 99.56 17.78
CA ILE A 92 60.74 99.75 17.53
C ILE A 92 60.31 99.01 16.25
N ALA A 93 61.11 99.06 15.19
CA ALA A 93 60.86 98.32 13.95
C ALA A 93 60.83 96.79 14.20
N LEU A 94 61.82 96.26 14.91
CA LEU A 94 61.90 94.85 15.28
C LEU A 94 60.72 94.43 16.19
N GLN A 95 60.29 95.28 17.12
CA GLN A 95 59.11 95.01 17.96
C GLN A 95 57.83 94.88 17.13
N ASN A 96 57.66 95.73 16.11
CA ASN A 96 56.53 95.64 15.18
C ASN A 96 56.58 94.34 14.36
N GLN A 97 57.76 93.96 13.85
CA GLN A 97 57.96 92.70 13.12
C GLN A 97 57.67 91.47 14.00
N VAL A 98 58.15 91.47 15.26
CA VAL A 98 57.87 90.39 16.23
C VAL A 98 56.37 90.27 16.50
N THR A 99 55.68 91.40 16.68
CA THR A 99 54.23 91.40 16.92
C THR A 99 53.45 90.81 15.73
N ARG A 100 53.89 91.09 14.49
CA ARG A 100 53.33 90.48 13.27
C ARG A 100 53.57 88.97 13.23
N LEU A 101 54.82 88.55 13.43
CA LEU A 101 55.20 87.14 13.36
C LEU A 101 54.49 86.28 14.43
N GLN A 102 54.34 86.80 15.65
CA GLN A 102 53.59 86.11 16.72
C GLN A 102 52.11 85.92 16.38
N ARG A 103 51.48 86.89 15.70
CA ARG A 103 50.09 86.73 15.25
C ARG A 103 49.96 85.74 14.09
N GLN A 104 50.93 85.74 13.17
CA GLN A 104 50.98 84.78 12.06
C GLN A 104 51.16 83.34 12.56
N GLU A 105 51.96 83.14 13.61
CA GLU A 105 52.13 81.83 14.29
C GLU A 105 50.82 81.34 14.93
N LEU A 106 50.08 82.23 15.61
CA LEU A 106 48.80 81.90 16.25
C LEU A 106 47.75 81.42 15.22
N GLU A 107 47.68 82.08 14.07
CA GLU A 107 46.73 81.77 12.99
C GLU A 107 47.13 80.47 12.25
N PHE A 108 48.43 80.24 12.04
CA PHE A 108 48.94 78.98 11.48
C PHE A 108 48.67 77.78 12.40
N ASN A 109 48.85 77.92 13.72
CA ASN A 109 48.58 76.86 14.69
C ASN A 109 47.08 76.51 14.77
N GLN A 110 46.19 77.51 14.80
CA GLN A 110 44.74 77.26 14.81
C GLN A 110 44.24 76.59 13.52
N THR A 111 44.82 76.92 12.36
CA THR A 111 44.43 76.36 11.07
C THR A 111 44.99 74.94 10.85
N SER A 112 46.17 74.65 11.40
CA SER A 112 46.82 73.33 11.29
C SER A 112 46.24 72.31 12.28
N GLU A 113 45.90 72.70 13.52
CA GLU A 113 45.26 71.81 14.50
C GLU A 113 43.91 71.26 14.00
N GLY A 114 43.10 72.10 13.34
CA GLY A 114 41.82 71.66 12.76
C GLY A 114 41.98 70.62 11.65
N LYS A 115 42.95 70.81 10.75
CA LYS A 115 43.25 69.84 9.67
C LYS A 115 43.86 68.54 10.18
N ILE A 116 44.68 68.60 11.23
CA ILE A 116 45.27 67.40 11.86
C ILE A 116 44.16 66.57 12.52
N ALA A 117 43.27 67.20 13.29
CA ALA A 117 42.14 66.49 13.92
C ALA A 117 41.19 65.86 12.89
N GLU A 118 40.96 66.52 11.75
CA GLU A 118 40.14 65.97 10.67
C GLU A 118 40.81 64.76 10.00
N LEU A 119 42.12 64.83 9.74
CA LEU A 119 42.87 63.70 9.18
C LEU A 119 42.99 62.53 10.17
N GLU A 120 43.13 62.79 11.47
CA GLU A 120 43.17 61.75 12.51
C GLU A 120 41.84 61.00 12.60
N ASN A 121 40.71 61.71 12.51
CA ASN A 121 39.38 61.10 12.48
C ASN A 121 39.18 60.22 11.23
N GLN A 122 39.53 60.73 10.04
CA GLN A 122 39.44 59.94 8.80
C GLN A 122 40.32 58.69 8.86
N LEU A 123 41.52 58.81 9.44
CA LEU A 123 42.46 57.69 9.54
C LEU A 123 41.99 56.64 10.56
N GLN A 124 41.33 57.06 11.64
CA GLN A 124 40.70 56.17 12.61
C GLN A 124 39.50 55.42 12.02
N GLU A 125 38.61 56.12 11.31
CA GLU A 125 37.44 55.52 10.64
C GLU A 125 37.89 54.47 9.59
N THR A 126 38.92 54.79 8.81
CA THR A 126 39.47 53.86 7.81
C THR A 126 40.10 52.62 8.46
N ARG A 127 40.72 52.75 9.64
CA ARG A 127 41.28 51.61 10.40
C ARG A 127 40.20 50.70 10.96
N GLU A 128 39.10 51.26 11.43
CA GLU A 128 37.95 50.51 11.93
C GLU A 128 37.31 49.70 10.80
N GLN A 129 37.07 50.32 9.64
CA GLN A 129 36.55 49.63 8.45
C GLN A 129 37.50 48.51 7.96
N LEU A 130 38.82 48.73 7.99
CA LEU A 130 39.81 47.72 7.63
C LEU A 130 39.81 46.52 8.60
N ASN A 131 39.65 46.78 9.89
CA ASN A 131 39.57 45.73 10.90
C ASN A 131 38.27 44.93 10.79
N GLU A 132 37.14 45.59 10.53
CA GLU A 132 35.86 44.94 10.26
C GLU A 132 35.95 44.01 9.04
N LYS A 133 36.54 44.49 7.93
CA LYS A 133 36.78 43.66 6.73
C LYS A 133 37.79 42.52 6.96
N LYS A 134 38.77 42.70 7.85
CA LYS A 134 39.71 41.63 8.23
C LYS A 134 39.05 40.54 9.07
N GLU A 135 38.16 40.91 9.99
CA GLU A 135 37.42 39.94 10.80
C GLU A 135 36.38 39.19 9.96
N GLU A 136 35.68 39.85 9.02
CA GLU A 136 34.84 39.18 8.01
C GLU A 136 35.65 38.16 7.16
N LEU A 137 36.90 38.50 6.82
CA LEU A 137 37.81 37.60 6.08
C LEU A 137 38.29 36.40 6.93
N LYS A 138 38.50 36.59 8.24
CA LYS A 138 38.84 35.49 9.17
C LYS A 138 37.66 34.55 9.40
N GLU A 139 36.46 35.08 9.52
CA GLU A 139 35.24 34.31 9.74
C GLU A 139 34.93 33.41 8.52
N THR A 140 35.02 33.97 7.31
CA THR A 140 34.88 33.22 6.05
C THR A 140 36.01 32.19 5.82
N GLY A 141 37.25 32.50 6.22
CA GLY A 141 38.38 31.57 6.16
C GLY A 141 38.25 30.33 7.08
N SER A 142 37.55 30.45 8.21
CA SER A 142 37.31 29.34 9.15
C SER A 142 36.15 28.42 8.75
N ARG A 143 35.21 28.91 7.93
CA ARG A 143 34.02 28.19 7.48
C ARG A 143 34.31 27.22 6.33
N ILE A 144 35.30 27.52 5.48
CA ILE A 144 35.67 26.70 4.31
C ILE A 144 36.17 25.29 4.74
N PRO A 145 37.08 25.13 5.72
CA PRO A 145 37.50 23.81 6.19
C PRO A 145 36.37 23.00 6.85
N GLN A 146 35.45 23.66 7.55
CA GLN A 146 34.28 23.01 8.16
C GLN A 146 33.31 22.50 7.10
N LEU A 147 33.03 23.28 6.06
CA LEU A 147 32.20 22.87 4.93
C LEU A 147 32.85 21.72 4.14
N ILE A 148 34.18 21.72 3.95
CA ILE A 148 34.89 20.60 3.31
C ILE A 148 34.78 19.33 4.16
N ALA A 149 34.90 19.43 5.48
CA ALA A 149 34.74 18.29 6.39
C ALA A 149 33.29 17.76 6.42
N GLU A 150 32.29 18.65 6.44
CA GLU A 150 30.87 18.29 6.34
C GLU A 150 30.54 17.64 5.00
N ILE A 151 31.05 18.17 3.88
CA ILE A 151 30.89 17.59 2.53
C ILE A 151 31.53 16.20 2.45
N MET A 152 32.73 16.00 3.02
CA MET A 152 33.36 14.68 3.07
C MET A 152 32.57 13.70 3.97
N GLY A 153 32.08 14.16 5.11
CA GLY A 153 31.22 13.35 5.99
C GLY A 153 29.93 12.92 5.32
N LEU A 154 29.27 13.84 4.60
CA LEU A 154 28.07 13.55 3.82
C LEU A 154 28.38 12.60 2.65
N ARG A 155 29.51 12.79 1.95
CA ARG A 155 29.93 11.91 0.84
C ARG A 155 30.16 10.47 1.31
N ASN A 156 30.82 10.27 2.45
CA ASN A 156 31.03 8.94 3.03
C ASN A 156 29.70 8.28 3.43
N LYS A 157 28.78 9.08 3.98
CA LYS A 157 27.45 8.58 4.36
C LYS A 157 26.61 8.20 3.15
N VAL A 158 26.72 8.94 2.04
CA VAL A 158 26.10 8.59 0.76
C VAL A 158 26.66 7.28 0.22
N THR A 159 27.98 7.09 0.22
CA THR A 159 28.60 5.84 -0.26
C THR A 159 28.21 4.63 0.57
N GLU A 160 28.09 4.79 1.88
CA GLU A 160 27.63 3.72 2.77
C GLU A 160 26.14 3.40 2.59
N LEU A 161 25.30 4.41 2.36
CA LEU A 161 23.90 4.21 2.01
C LEU A 161 23.75 3.52 0.64
N GLU A 162 24.55 3.88 -0.36
CA GLU A 162 24.56 3.21 -1.68
C GLU A 162 24.98 1.74 -1.58
N ARG A 163 25.97 1.42 -0.73
CA ARG A 163 26.41 0.05 -0.45
C ARG A 163 25.30 -0.76 0.22
N THR A 164 24.72 -0.24 1.29
CA THR A 164 23.64 -0.93 2.03
C THR A 164 22.39 -1.12 1.17
N LEU A 165 22.08 -0.17 0.30
CA LEU A 165 20.95 -0.26 -0.63
C LEU A 165 21.19 -1.33 -1.71
N SER A 166 22.42 -1.49 -2.18
CA SER A 166 22.81 -2.57 -3.10
C SER A 166 22.72 -3.95 -2.43
N GLU A 167 23.20 -4.08 -1.19
CA GLU A 167 23.10 -5.32 -0.39
C GLU A 167 21.64 -5.70 -0.14
N LEU A 168 20.78 -4.73 0.19
CA LEU A 168 19.34 -4.93 0.37
C LEU A 168 18.65 -5.35 -0.94
N LYS A 169 18.99 -4.72 -2.07
CA LYS A 169 18.46 -5.11 -3.39
C LYS A 169 18.79 -6.55 -3.72
N GLN A 170 20.06 -6.96 -3.57
CA GLN A 170 20.47 -8.34 -3.84
C GLN A 170 19.77 -9.33 -2.89
N THR A 171 19.77 -9.05 -1.59
CA THR A 171 19.11 -9.92 -0.59
C THR A 171 17.60 -10.03 -0.84
N SER A 172 16.96 -8.97 -1.35
CA SER A 172 15.55 -8.98 -1.70
C SER A 172 15.26 -9.81 -2.95
N ALA A 173 16.12 -9.73 -3.97
CA ALA A 173 16.00 -10.53 -5.19
C ALA A 173 16.15 -12.03 -4.89
N ASP A 174 17.16 -12.40 -4.10
CA ASP A 174 17.42 -13.80 -3.72
C ASP A 174 16.23 -14.39 -2.93
N LYS A 175 15.67 -13.63 -1.98
CA LYS A 175 14.49 -14.05 -1.20
C LYS A 175 13.22 -14.16 -2.05
N ILE A 176 13.05 -13.27 -3.04
CA ILE A 176 11.91 -13.33 -3.97
C ILE A 176 12.00 -14.60 -4.82
N GLU A 177 13.19 -14.95 -5.30
CA GLU A 177 13.42 -16.17 -6.08
C GLU A 177 13.16 -17.45 -5.26
N ASP A 178 13.63 -17.50 -4.02
CA ASP A 178 13.35 -18.59 -3.08
C ASP A 178 11.84 -18.74 -2.80
N ILE A 179 11.13 -17.64 -2.54
CA ILE A 179 9.67 -17.65 -2.30
C ILE A 179 8.93 -18.10 -3.55
N GLN A 180 9.35 -17.65 -4.74
CA GLN A 180 8.74 -18.08 -6.02
C GLN A 180 8.93 -19.58 -6.27
N SER A 181 10.12 -20.12 -5.97
CA SER A 181 10.40 -21.56 -6.06
C SER A 181 9.53 -22.35 -5.08
N LEU A 182 9.46 -21.91 -3.82
CA LEU A 182 8.65 -22.55 -2.78
C LEU A 182 7.14 -22.52 -3.11
N LEU A 183 6.64 -21.42 -3.68
CA LEU A 183 5.26 -21.28 -4.13
C LEU A 183 4.93 -22.19 -5.32
N LYS A 184 5.89 -22.44 -6.22
CA LYS A 184 5.73 -23.36 -7.35
C LYS A 184 5.67 -24.82 -6.87
N GLU A 185 6.58 -25.19 -5.95
CA GLU A 185 6.60 -26.48 -5.25
C GLU A 185 5.26 -26.73 -4.52
N LYS A 186 4.81 -25.76 -3.72
CA LYS A 186 3.55 -25.87 -2.96
C LYS A 186 2.32 -25.91 -3.85
N ARG A 187 2.30 -25.20 -4.98
CA ARG A 187 1.22 -25.31 -5.97
C ARG A 187 1.13 -26.71 -6.56
N LYS A 188 2.27 -27.27 -6.97
CA LYS A 188 2.31 -28.62 -7.51
C LYS A 188 1.83 -29.64 -6.47
N GLN A 189 2.30 -29.53 -5.22
CA GLN A 189 1.83 -30.39 -4.12
C GLN A 189 0.32 -30.25 -3.87
N LEU A 190 -0.24 -29.04 -3.95
CA LEU A 190 -1.68 -28.82 -3.77
C LEU A 190 -2.49 -29.45 -4.91
N GLU A 191 -2.02 -29.32 -6.15
CA GLU A 191 -2.68 -29.87 -7.34
C GLU A 191 -2.63 -31.41 -7.35
N ASP A 192 -1.49 -31.99 -7.02
CA ASP A 192 -1.32 -33.44 -6.84
C ASP A 192 -2.21 -33.97 -5.70
N ASN A 193 -2.29 -33.26 -4.56
CA ASN A 193 -3.17 -33.66 -3.45
C ASN A 193 -4.66 -33.53 -3.79
N THR A 194 -5.05 -32.48 -4.52
CA THR A 194 -6.45 -32.25 -4.91
C THR A 194 -6.93 -33.30 -5.92
N THR A 195 -6.08 -33.66 -6.87
CA THR A 195 -6.37 -34.75 -7.84
C THR A 195 -6.42 -36.11 -7.15
N HIS A 196 -5.51 -36.38 -6.20
CA HIS A 196 -5.51 -37.63 -5.43
C HIS A 196 -6.73 -37.77 -4.51
N LEU A 197 -7.18 -36.69 -3.85
CA LEU A 197 -8.39 -36.68 -3.02
C LEU A 197 -9.67 -36.89 -3.86
N ARG A 198 -9.79 -36.21 -5.00
CA ARG A 198 -10.94 -36.41 -5.91
C ARG A 198 -11.01 -37.84 -6.45
N ALA A 199 -9.87 -38.44 -6.79
CA ALA A 199 -9.81 -39.82 -7.28
C ALA A 199 -10.11 -40.85 -6.18
N VAL A 200 -9.62 -40.63 -4.95
CA VAL A 200 -9.86 -41.53 -3.81
C VAL A 200 -11.30 -41.46 -3.33
N ASP A 201 -11.89 -40.26 -3.23
CA ASP A 201 -13.29 -40.10 -2.80
C ASP A 201 -14.28 -40.69 -3.81
N ALA A 202 -14.03 -40.49 -5.11
CA ALA A 202 -14.86 -41.07 -6.16
C ALA A 202 -14.76 -42.62 -6.17
N LYS A 203 -13.53 -43.16 -6.08
CA LYS A 203 -13.29 -44.61 -6.06
C LYS A 203 -13.85 -45.28 -4.80
N ASN A 204 -13.71 -44.65 -3.64
CA ASN A 204 -14.26 -45.18 -2.39
C ASN A 204 -15.80 -45.17 -2.40
N ALA A 205 -16.43 -44.15 -2.99
CA ALA A 205 -17.88 -44.10 -3.12
C ALA A 205 -18.41 -45.20 -4.08
N GLU A 206 -17.74 -45.41 -5.21
CA GLU A 206 -18.07 -46.44 -6.19
C GLU A 206 -17.93 -47.85 -5.60
N GLN A 207 -16.80 -48.15 -4.94
CA GLN A 207 -16.57 -49.45 -4.30
C GLN A 207 -17.56 -49.74 -3.16
N ASN A 208 -17.96 -48.72 -2.40
CA ASN A 208 -18.93 -48.89 -1.32
C ASN A 208 -20.34 -49.14 -1.88
N LEU A 209 -20.70 -48.51 -3.00
CA LEU A 209 -21.96 -48.78 -3.70
C LEU A 209 -21.96 -50.18 -4.31
N GLU A 210 -20.88 -50.60 -4.99
CA GLU A 210 -20.77 -51.96 -5.56
C GLU A 210 -20.89 -53.04 -4.48
N LYS A 211 -20.19 -52.87 -3.34
CA LYS A 211 -20.29 -53.81 -2.23
C LYS A 211 -21.71 -53.91 -1.68
N ARG A 212 -22.37 -52.77 -1.47
CA ARG A 212 -23.74 -52.74 -0.95
C ARG A 212 -24.77 -53.32 -1.94
N LEU A 213 -24.57 -53.12 -3.24
CA LEU A 213 -25.35 -53.77 -4.29
C LEU A 213 -25.16 -55.29 -4.25
N GLY A 214 -23.91 -55.77 -4.16
CA GLY A 214 -23.62 -57.19 -4.01
C GLY A 214 -24.27 -57.82 -2.77
N ASP A 215 -24.15 -57.18 -1.60
CA ASP A 215 -24.76 -57.65 -0.35
C ASP A 215 -26.30 -57.74 -0.46
N LYS A 216 -26.94 -56.82 -1.20
CA LYS A 216 -28.39 -56.83 -1.42
C LYS A 216 -28.84 -57.86 -2.46
N ASP A 217 -28.04 -58.09 -3.49
CA ASP A 217 -28.28 -59.15 -4.47
C ASP A 217 -28.17 -60.55 -3.83
N GLU A 218 -27.21 -60.75 -2.93
CA GLU A 218 -27.08 -61.98 -2.12
C GLU A 218 -28.28 -62.20 -1.17
N GLN A 219 -28.80 -61.12 -0.57
CA GLN A 219 -30.03 -61.22 0.24
C GLN A 219 -31.24 -61.61 -0.61
N CYS A 220 -31.38 -61.04 -1.80
CA CYS A 220 -32.49 -61.35 -2.71
C CYS A 220 -32.42 -62.80 -3.22
N SER A 221 -31.23 -63.30 -3.58
CA SER A 221 -31.05 -64.69 -4.00
C SER A 221 -31.31 -65.67 -2.86
N GLY A 222 -30.81 -65.38 -1.65
CA GLY A 222 -31.06 -66.22 -0.47
C GLY A 222 -32.54 -66.32 -0.07
N LEU A 223 -33.31 -65.24 -0.21
CA LEU A 223 -34.77 -65.26 0.01
C LEU A 223 -35.49 -66.07 -1.08
N GLN A 224 -35.05 -65.96 -2.34
CA GLN A 224 -35.59 -66.71 -3.47
C GLN A 224 -35.37 -68.23 -3.30
N ASP A 225 -34.15 -68.66 -2.96
CA ASP A 225 -33.82 -70.07 -2.76
C ASP A 225 -34.63 -70.70 -1.61
N ARG A 226 -34.83 -69.95 -0.52
CA ARG A 226 -35.68 -70.39 0.60
C ARG A 226 -37.13 -70.52 0.17
N TYR A 227 -37.63 -69.57 -0.60
CA TYR A 227 -38.99 -69.58 -1.12
C TYR A 227 -39.23 -70.82 -2.02
N ASP A 228 -38.32 -71.09 -2.96
CA ASP A 228 -38.40 -72.24 -3.87
C ASP A 228 -38.33 -73.58 -3.09
N SER A 229 -37.45 -73.66 -2.08
CA SER A 229 -37.38 -74.84 -1.21
C SER A 229 -38.65 -75.11 -0.40
N LEU A 230 -39.33 -74.05 0.08
CA LEU A 230 -40.60 -74.19 0.78
C LEU A 230 -41.74 -74.58 -0.17
N GLN A 231 -41.71 -74.07 -1.41
CA GLN A 231 -42.68 -74.43 -2.44
C GLN A 231 -42.62 -75.92 -2.78
N ASP A 232 -41.42 -76.49 -2.93
CA ASP A 232 -41.23 -77.94 -3.14
C ASP A 232 -41.74 -78.78 -1.95
N LYS A 233 -41.45 -78.34 -0.72
CA LYS A 233 -41.93 -78.99 0.52
C LYS A 233 -43.45 -78.95 0.66
N LEU A 234 -44.09 -77.85 0.23
CA LEU A 234 -45.53 -77.72 0.22
C LEU A 234 -46.16 -78.72 -0.76
N GLY A 235 -45.65 -78.78 -2.00
CA GLY A 235 -46.11 -79.75 -3.00
C GLY A 235 -45.94 -81.21 -2.54
N ALA A 236 -44.81 -81.53 -1.90
CA ALA A 236 -44.58 -82.86 -1.34
C ALA A 236 -45.54 -83.21 -0.18
N SER A 237 -45.97 -82.22 0.62
CA SER A 237 -46.90 -82.43 1.73
C SER A 237 -48.35 -82.58 1.25
N LEU A 238 -48.77 -81.78 0.24
CA LEU A 238 -50.07 -81.94 -0.45
C LEU A 238 -50.23 -83.34 -1.06
N ASN A 239 -49.15 -83.90 -1.62
CA ASN A 239 -49.16 -85.24 -2.20
C ASN A 239 -49.23 -86.38 -1.17
N LYS A 240 -48.92 -86.11 0.11
CA LYS A 240 -48.92 -87.10 1.20
C LYS A 240 -50.28 -87.24 1.91
N LEU A 241 -51.26 -86.38 1.64
CA LEU A 241 -52.63 -86.59 2.11
C LEU A 241 -53.21 -87.87 1.48
N ASP A 242 -53.62 -88.83 2.31
CA ASP A 242 -54.22 -90.11 1.89
C ASP A 242 -55.66 -89.91 1.40
N ASN A 243 -56.08 -90.64 0.34
CA ASN A 243 -57.45 -90.61 -0.22
C ASN A 243 -58.55 -91.18 0.72
N VAL A 244 -58.24 -91.43 2.00
CA VAL A 244 -59.12 -92.13 2.96
C VAL A 244 -60.09 -91.18 3.67
N THR A 245 -59.71 -89.92 3.88
CA THR A 245 -60.64 -88.84 4.25
C THR A 245 -61.14 -88.14 3.00
N GLY A 246 -62.44 -87.85 2.95
CA GLY A 246 -63.15 -87.43 1.75
C GLY A 246 -62.34 -86.48 0.86
N TYR A 247 -62.27 -86.80 -0.43
CA TYR A 247 -61.66 -86.07 -1.56
C TYR A 247 -61.73 -84.53 -1.48
N ASN A 248 -62.71 -84.01 -0.74
CA ASN A 248 -62.99 -82.61 -0.48
C ASN A 248 -61.92 -81.86 0.34
N ASP A 249 -61.24 -82.48 1.31
CA ASP A 249 -60.28 -81.74 2.19
C ASP A 249 -58.99 -81.35 1.44
N LYS A 250 -58.45 -82.28 0.64
CA LYS A 250 -57.28 -82.02 -0.22
C LYS A 250 -57.59 -80.98 -1.30
N LEU A 251 -58.78 -81.07 -1.87
CA LEU A 251 -59.23 -80.19 -2.94
C LEU A 251 -59.43 -78.74 -2.47
N VAL A 252 -59.95 -78.53 -1.26
CA VAL A 252 -60.03 -77.20 -0.62
C VAL A 252 -58.65 -76.57 -0.46
N LEU A 253 -57.65 -77.34 -0.02
CA LEU A 253 -56.27 -76.85 0.13
C LEU A 253 -55.60 -76.58 -1.24
N GLU A 254 -55.84 -77.40 -2.26
CA GLU A 254 -55.34 -77.19 -3.62
C GLU A 254 -55.92 -75.92 -4.26
N VAL A 255 -57.26 -75.74 -4.18
CA VAL A 255 -57.94 -74.54 -4.70
C VAL A 255 -57.49 -73.29 -3.95
N TRP A 256 -57.35 -73.36 -2.63
CA TRP A 256 -56.83 -72.23 -1.83
C TRP A 256 -55.40 -71.85 -2.22
N THR A 257 -54.53 -72.85 -2.42
CA THR A 257 -53.12 -72.63 -2.79
C THR A 257 -52.99 -72.01 -4.18
N LEU A 258 -53.67 -72.58 -5.18
CA LEU A 258 -53.66 -72.10 -6.56
C LEU A 258 -54.26 -70.70 -6.69
N THR A 259 -55.32 -70.40 -5.94
CA THR A 259 -55.94 -69.05 -5.91
C THR A 259 -54.93 -67.98 -5.48
N ASN A 260 -54.12 -68.27 -4.44
CA ASN A 260 -53.08 -67.35 -3.96
C ASN A 260 -51.90 -67.24 -4.93
N GLU A 261 -51.50 -68.34 -5.59
CA GLU A 261 -50.41 -68.34 -6.59
C GLU A 261 -50.78 -67.55 -7.85
N VAL A 262 -51.99 -67.75 -8.38
CA VAL A 262 -52.50 -67.05 -9.57
C VAL A 262 -52.56 -65.54 -9.33
N ASP A 263 -53.05 -65.10 -8.18
CA ASP A 263 -53.15 -63.67 -7.88
C ASP A 263 -51.78 -63.00 -7.74
N ASP A 264 -50.80 -63.67 -7.12
CA ASP A 264 -49.43 -63.16 -7.02
C ASP A 264 -48.71 -63.12 -8.36
N LEU A 265 -48.87 -64.17 -9.19
CA LEU A 265 -48.33 -64.18 -10.55
C LEU A 265 -48.92 -63.04 -11.38
N LYS A 266 -50.23 -62.78 -11.26
CA LYS A 266 -50.91 -61.68 -11.95
C LYS A 266 -50.29 -60.33 -11.59
N LYS A 267 -49.98 -60.08 -10.32
CA LYS A 267 -49.32 -58.84 -9.85
C LYS A 267 -47.86 -58.72 -10.32
N ARG A 268 -47.11 -59.82 -10.31
CA ARG A 268 -45.71 -59.86 -10.82
C ARG A 268 -45.63 -59.60 -12.32
N THR A 269 -46.64 -60.04 -13.06
CA THR A 269 -46.71 -59.85 -14.52
C THR A 269 -47.00 -58.40 -14.89
N VAL A 270 -47.74 -57.66 -14.06
CA VAL A 270 -47.99 -56.21 -14.23
C VAL A 270 -46.75 -55.36 -13.92
N THR A 271 -45.81 -55.85 -13.11
CA THR A 271 -44.72 -55.05 -12.53
C THR A 271 -43.32 -55.34 -13.09
N SER A 272 -43.10 -56.39 -13.89
CA SER A 272 -41.76 -56.81 -14.33
C SER A 272 -41.56 -56.74 -15.86
N ALA A 273 -40.85 -55.70 -16.32
CA ALA A 273 -40.61 -55.50 -17.76
C ALA A 273 -39.71 -56.57 -18.42
N ALA A 274 -38.79 -57.18 -17.67
CA ALA A 274 -37.74 -58.04 -18.23
C ALA A 274 -38.14 -59.52 -18.41
N LYS A 275 -39.18 -60.02 -17.70
CA LYS A 275 -39.61 -61.43 -17.72
C LYS A 275 -41.11 -61.62 -17.97
N ILE A 276 -41.78 -60.60 -18.51
CA ILE A 276 -43.24 -60.57 -18.70
C ILE A 276 -43.75 -61.80 -19.49
N ASN A 277 -43.05 -62.20 -20.57
CA ASN A 277 -43.52 -63.29 -21.44
C ASN A 277 -43.47 -64.66 -20.76
N GLU A 278 -42.46 -64.93 -19.94
CA GLU A 278 -42.33 -66.18 -19.18
C GLU A 278 -43.35 -66.25 -18.04
N LEU A 279 -43.51 -65.14 -17.31
CA LEU A 279 -44.49 -65.03 -16.22
C LEU A 279 -45.93 -65.11 -16.73
N GLN A 280 -46.22 -64.53 -17.90
CA GLN A 280 -47.54 -64.60 -18.53
C GLN A 280 -47.90 -66.04 -18.90
N LYS A 281 -46.96 -66.79 -19.47
CA LYS A 281 -47.18 -68.20 -19.82
C LYS A 281 -47.45 -69.06 -18.58
N LEU A 282 -46.67 -68.87 -17.52
CA LEU A 282 -46.83 -69.59 -16.26
C LEU A 282 -48.16 -69.22 -15.56
N LEU A 283 -48.57 -67.95 -15.65
CA LEU A 283 -49.88 -67.47 -15.17
C LEU A 283 -51.03 -68.16 -15.92
N ASP A 284 -50.98 -68.23 -17.25
CA ASP A 284 -52.03 -68.86 -18.06
C ASP A 284 -52.16 -70.37 -17.77
N GLU A 285 -51.05 -71.06 -17.54
CA GLU A 285 -51.03 -72.47 -17.12
C GLU A 285 -51.69 -72.66 -15.74
N LYS A 286 -51.34 -71.80 -14.77
CA LYS A 286 -51.91 -71.85 -13.41
C LYS A 286 -53.39 -71.46 -13.35
N ILE A 287 -53.85 -70.53 -14.19
CA ILE A 287 -55.28 -70.19 -14.33
C ILE A 287 -56.08 -71.40 -14.83
N LYS A 288 -55.55 -72.16 -15.81
CA LYS A 288 -56.21 -73.38 -16.29
C LYS A 288 -56.26 -74.47 -15.23
N GLU A 289 -55.17 -74.64 -14.47
CA GLU A 289 -55.11 -75.60 -13.36
C GLU A 289 -56.14 -75.24 -12.27
N LEU A 290 -56.20 -73.97 -11.86
CA LEU A 290 -57.17 -73.46 -10.89
C LEU A 290 -58.61 -73.69 -11.37
N ALA A 291 -58.94 -73.35 -12.62
CA ALA A 291 -60.29 -73.54 -13.16
C ALA A 291 -60.74 -75.00 -13.11
N LYS A 292 -59.85 -75.94 -13.42
CA LYS A 292 -60.14 -77.38 -13.34
C LYS A 292 -60.41 -77.82 -11.89
N LYS A 293 -59.57 -77.38 -10.96
CA LYS A 293 -59.69 -77.73 -9.53
C LYS A 293 -60.90 -77.09 -8.84
N THR A 294 -61.26 -75.88 -9.24
CA THR A 294 -62.50 -75.22 -8.82
C THR A 294 -63.73 -76.01 -9.28
N GLN A 295 -63.77 -76.46 -10.55
CA GLN A 295 -64.87 -77.29 -11.04
C GLN A 295 -64.97 -78.62 -10.29
N GLU A 296 -63.84 -79.29 -10.06
CA GLU A 296 -63.80 -80.50 -9.23
C GLU A 296 -64.36 -80.24 -7.81
N LEU A 297 -64.20 -79.02 -7.27
CA LEU A 297 -64.68 -78.65 -5.93
C LEU A 297 -66.17 -78.35 -5.92
N GLU A 298 -66.70 -77.72 -6.96
CA GLU A 298 -68.13 -77.51 -7.17
C GLU A 298 -68.89 -78.83 -7.25
N ASP A 299 -68.32 -79.83 -7.93
CA ASP A 299 -68.98 -81.12 -8.15
C ASP A 299 -68.99 -82.02 -6.90
N ASN A 300 -68.07 -81.83 -5.95
CA ASN A 300 -67.81 -82.80 -4.86
C ASN A 300 -67.95 -82.24 -3.42
N ALA A 301 -67.78 -80.93 -3.19
CA ALA A 301 -67.78 -80.36 -1.85
C ALA A 301 -69.20 -80.09 -1.30
N PRO A 302 -69.43 -80.20 0.03
CA PRO A 302 -70.65 -79.70 0.66
C PRO A 302 -70.69 -78.17 0.62
N GLN A 303 -71.79 -77.61 0.13
CA GLN A 303 -72.00 -76.15 0.00
C GLN A 303 -70.84 -75.44 -0.73
N PRO A 304 -70.54 -75.83 -1.99
CA PRO A 304 -69.36 -75.37 -2.72
C PRO A 304 -69.35 -73.85 -2.92
N GLU A 305 -70.53 -73.23 -3.08
CA GLU A 305 -70.69 -71.78 -3.18
C GLU A 305 -70.13 -71.05 -1.93
N ASN A 306 -70.44 -71.55 -0.73
CA ASN A 306 -69.95 -70.96 0.53
C ASN A 306 -68.44 -71.17 0.67
N VAL A 307 -67.94 -72.36 0.33
CA VAL A 307 -66.50 -72.69 0.39
C VAL A 307 -65.68 -71.82 -0.56
N LEU A 308 -66.15 -71.62 -1.80
CA LEU A 308 -65.49 -70.75 -2.78
C LEU A 308 -65.55 -69.28 -2.37
N ARG A 309 -66.66 -68.83 -1.77
CA ARG A 309 -66.77 -67.47 -1.21
C ARG A 309 -65.79 -67.26 -0.05
N ILE A 310 -65.63 -68.23 0.84
CA ILE A 310 -64.66 -68.19 1.95
C ILE A 310 -63.23 -68.11 1.40
N ILE A 311 -62.87 -68.91 0.39
CA ILE A 311 -61.55 -68.86 -0.25
C ILE A 311 -61.30 -67.49 -0.91
N ALA A 312 -62.33 -66.91 -1.56
CA ALA A 312 -62.23 -65.59 -2.18
C ALA A 312 -62.01 -64.48 -1.15
N ILE A 313 -62.78 -64.46 -0.06
CA ILE A 313 -62.62 -63.50 1.03
C ILE A 313 -61.25 -63.63 1.68
N GLN A 314 -60.74 -64.86 1.88
CA GLN A 314 -59.39 -65.10 2.40
C GLN A 314 -58.29 -64.51 1.49
N ASN A 315 -58.47 -64.57 0.17
CA ASN A 315 -57.52 -63.98 -0.78
C ASN A 315 -57.61 -62.44 -0.81
N GLU A 316 -58.82 -61.89 -0.66
CA GLU A 316 -59.03 -60.43 -0.54
C GLU A 316 -58.38 -59.87 0.73
N ILE A 317 -58.56 -60.55 1.87
CA ILE A 317 -57.85 -60.25 3.13
C ILE A 317 -56.33 -60.31 2.92
N LEU A 318 -55.81 -61.36 2.28
CA LEU A 318 -54.38 -61.52 1.99
C LEU A 318 -53.84 -60.36 1.13
N ASN A 319 -54.66 -59.83 0.22
CA ASN A 319 -54.28 -58.73 -0.67
C ASN A 319 -54.26 -57.38 0.01
N LEU A 320 -55.28 -57.08 0.82
CA LEU A 320 -55.30 -55.90 1.67
C LEU A 320 -54.14 -55.93 2.68
N GLN A 321 -53.72 -57.12 3.10
CA GLN A 321 -52.54 -57.30 3.95
C GLN A 321 -51.21 -57.06 3.20
N LYS A 322 -51.10 -57.27 1.89
CA LYS A 322 -49.83 -57.11 1.14
C LYS A 322 -49.51 -55.67 0.72
N GLY A 323 -50.49 -54.76 0.72
CA GLY A 323 -50.29 -53.35 0.35
C GLY A 323 -49.67 -52.50 1.47
N VAL A 324 -49.28 -51.26 1.14
CA VAL A 324 -48.84 -50.27 2.14
C VAL A 324 -49.96 -50.08 3.17
N SER A 325 -49.65 -50.36 4.43
CA SER A 325 -50.58 -50.33 5.56
C SER A 325 -51.11 -48.91 5.80
N ASN A 326 -52.27 -48.58 5.22
CA ASN A 326 -53.02 -47.37 5.54
C ASN A 326 -54.16 -47.75 6.51
N GLY A 327 -54.50 -46.86 7.46
CA GLY A 327 -55.51 -47.11 8.50
C GLY A 327 -56.84 -47.69 7.97
N THR A 328 -57.26 -47.28 6.77
CA THR A 328 -58.45 -47.76 6.06
C THR A 328 -58.42 -49.24 5.68
N ASN A 329 -57.26 -49.84 5.48
CA ASN A 329 -57.15 -51.27 5.13
C ASN A 329 -57.45 -52.16 6.34
N PHE A 330 -57.19 -51.69 7.57
CA PHE A 330 -57.43 -52.47 8.78
C PHE A 330 -58.92 -52.65 9.07
N ASP A 331 -59.72 -51.58 8.91
CA ASP A 331 -61.17 -51.63 9.11
C ASP A 331 -61.85 -52.51 8.05
N GLN A 332 -61.38 -52.45 6.81
CA GLN A 332 -61.85 -53.32 5.73
C GLN A 332 -61.51 -54.79 5.98
N ILE A 333 -60.30 -55.10 6.44
CA ILE A 333 -59.93 -56.46 6.80
C ILE A 333 -60.77 -56.96 7.98
N ALA A 334 -61.03 -56.13 9.00
CA ALA A 334 -61.88 -56.51 10.14
C ALA A 334 -63.32 -56.83 9.70
N ALA A 335 -63.88 -56.06 8.77
CA ALA A 335 -65.20 -56.34 8.21
C ALA A 335 -65.23 -57.67 7.43
N LEU A 336 -64.23 -57.92 6.59
CA LEU A 336 -64.08 -59.18 5.84
C LEU A 336 -63.83 -60.38 6.77
N GLU A 337 -63.11 -60.21 7.87
CA GLU A 337 -62.90 -61.25 8.88
C GLU A 337 -64.20 -61.63 9.59
N ASN A 338 -65.10 -60.67 9.86
CA ASN A 338 -66.42 -60.95 10.42
C ASN A 338 -67.32 -61.69 9.40
N GLU A 339 -67.34 -61.25 8.13
CA GLU A 339 -68.06 -61.95 7.05
C GLU A 339 -67.54 -63.40 6.90
N LEU A 340 -66.23 -63.59 7.02
CA LEU A 340 -65.59 -64.90 6.97
C LEU A 340 -66.03 -65.80 8.15
N ASP A 341 -66.02 -65.28 9.38
CA ASP A 341 -66.44 -66.03 10.58
C ASP A 341 -67.93 -66.41 10.51
N GLU A 342 -68.80 -65.53 10.00
CA GLU A 342 -70.22 -65.79 9.77
C GLU A 342 -70.44 -66.88 8.71
N LEU A 343 -69.77 -66.81 7.56
CA LEU A 343 -69.89 -67.80 6.49
C LEU A 343 -69.40 -69.18 6.94
N ILE A 344 -68.28 -69.24 7.66
CA ILE A 344 -67.72 -70.49 8.20
C ILE A 344 -68.69 -71.12 9.21
N ALA A 345 -69.40 -70.32 10.02
CA ALA A 345 -70.38 -70.83 10.98
C ALA A 345 -71.53 -71.59 10.29
N THR A 346 -71.93 -71.16 9.08
CA THR A 346 -73.02 -71.77 8.29
C THR A 346 -72.68 -73.11 7.62
N ILE A 347 -71.40 -73.52 7.60
CA ILE A 347 -71.00 -74.81 7.02
C ILE A 347 -71.53 -75.96 7.88
N GLU A 348 -72.31 -76.87 7.28
CA GLU A 348 -72.77 -78.11 7.91
C GLU A 348 -71.70 -79.22 7.82
N GLU A 349 -71.37 -79.86 8.95
CA GLU A 349 -70.53 -81.07 8.97
C GLU A 349 -71.38 -82.29 8.56
N LYS A 350 -71.37 -82.66 7.27
CA LYS A 350 -71.90 -83.95 6.80
C LYS A 350 -70.78 -84.80 6.19
N ASN A 351 -70.84 -86.12 6.43
CA ASN A 351 -69.96 -87.15 5.88
C ASN A 351 -68.47 -87.10 6.33
N ASN A 352 -68.18 -86.96 7.62
CA ASN A 352 -66.79 -87.08 8.16
C ASN A 352 -65.75 -86.13 7.52
N GLY A 353 -66.16 -85.02 6.90
CA GLY A 353 -65.24 -84.05 6.27
C GLY A 353 -64.76 -83.00 7.26
N ASN A 354 -63.45 -82.70 7.24
CA ASN A 354 -62.84 -81.72 8.15
C ASN A 354 -62.84 -80.27 7.58
N CYS A 355 -63.45 -80.06 6.41
CA CYS A 355 -63.52 -78.79 5.69
C CYS A 355 -63.82 -77.56 6.58
N LYS A 356 -64.84 -77.63 7.46
CA LYS A 356 -65.17 -76.53 8.38
C LYS A 356 -64.01 -76.17 9.31
N GLN A 357 -63.37 -77.17 9.88
CA GLN A 357 -62.24 -77.02 10.80
C GLN A 357 -60.98 -76.53 10.07
N ILE A 358 -60.73 -77.01 8.85
CA ILE A 358 -59.63 -76.53 7.99
C ILE A 358 -59.80 -75.05 7.67
N LEU A 359 -61.00 -74.63 7.26
CA LEU A 359 -61.29 -73.24 6.94
C LEU A 359 -61.20 -72.33 8.18
N GLN A 360 -61.63 -72.80 9.36
CA GLN A 360 -61.46 -72.11 10.64
C GLN A 360 -59.99 -71.94 11.02
N ILE A 361 -59.17 -72.99 10.86
CA ILE A 361 -57.74 -72.93 11.16
C ILE A 361 -57.04 -71.95 10.22
N ILE A 362 -57.33 -71.97 8.92
CA ILE A 362 -56.78 -71.02 7.94
C ILE A 362 -57.20 -69.57 8.28
N ALA A 363 -58.47 -69.36 8.63
CA ALA A 363 -59.00 -68.04 9.03
C ALA A 363 -58.31 -67.50 10.28
N LEU A 364 -58.26 -68.28 11.35
CA LEU A 364 -57.63 -67.90 12.62
C LEU A 364 -56.12 -67.67 12.46
N GLN A 365 -55.44 -68.46 11.64
CA GLN A 365 -54.00 -68.31 11.39
C GLN A 365 -53.67 -67.01 10.63
N ASN A 366 -54.53 -66.61 9.68
CA ASN A 366 -54.41 -65.31 9.01
C ASN A 366 -54.69 -64.15 9.98
N GLN A 367 -55.69 -64.27 10.85
CA GLN A 367 -56.00 -63.26 11.89
C GLN A 367 -54.83 -63.09 12.88
N VAL A 368 -54.25 -64.21 13.38
CA VAL A 368 -53.09 -64.18 14.29
C VAL A 368 -51.88 -63.53 13.61
N THR A 369 -51.58 -63.91 12.37
CA THR A 369 -50.44 -63.34 11.61
C THR A 369 -50.62 -61.84 11.38
N ARG A 370 -51.85 -61.38 11.12
CA ARG A 370 -52.17 -59.96 10.97
C ARG A 370 -51.99 -59.20 12.27
N LEU A 371 -52.56 -59.69 13.37
CA LEU A 371 -52.49 -59.03 14.67
C LEU A 371 -51.03 -58.90 15.14
N GLN A 372 -50.22 -59.95 14.97
CA GLN A 372 -48.77 -59.90 15.22
C GLN A 372 -48.06 -58.81 14.42
N ARG A 373 -48.41 -58.70 13.13
CA ARG A 373 -47.81 -57.69 12.25
C ARG A 373 -48.28 -56.27 12.61
N GLN A 374 -49.55 -56.10 12.95
CA GLN A 374 -50.12 -54.82 13.36
C GLN A 374 -49.51 -54.33 14.68
N GLU A 375 -49.27 -55.23 15.63
CA GLU A 375 -48.54 -54.94 16.88
C GLU A 375 -47.11 -54.46 16.56
N LEU A 376 -46.39 -55.18 15.70
CA LEU A 376 -45.02 -54.81 15.30
C LEU A 376 -44.96 -53.45 14.57
N GLU A 377 -45.81 -53.23 13.57
CA GLU A 377 -45.84 -51.98 12.77
C GLU A 377 -46.24 -50.77 13.61
N PHE A 378 -47.22 -50.94 14.51
CA PHE A 378 -47.64 -49.90 15.43
C PHE A 378 -46.52 -49.58 16.43
N ASN A 379 -45.83 -50.59 16.97
CA ASN A 379 -44.72 -50.39 17.89
C ASN A 379 -43.58 -49.62 17.20
N GLN A 380 -43.11 -50.06 16.03
CA GLN A 380 -42.05 -49.39 15.26
C GLN A 380 -42.40 -47.92 14.90
N THR A 381 -43.64 -47.66 14.47
CA THR A 381 -44.09 -46.30 14.13
C THR A 381 -44.18 -45.40 15.35
N SER A 382 -44.64 -45.95 16.48
CA SER A 382 -44.74 -45.21 17.75
C SER A 382 -43.36 -44.92 18.35
N GLU A 383 -42.43 -45.88 18.31
CA GLU A 383 -41.03 -45.71 18.74
C GLU A 383 -40.33 -44.61 17.94
N GLY A 384 -40.49 -44.59 16.61
CA GLY A 384 -39.91 -43.54 15.76
C GLY A 384 -40.43 -42.14 16.10
N LYS A 385 -41.76 -41.98 16.27
CA LYS A 385 -42.37 -40.69 16.65
C LYS A 385 -41.98 -40.25 18.06
N ILE A 386 -41.87 -41.19 19.01
CA ILE A 386 -41.39 -40.93 20.36
C ILE A 386 -39.94 -40.43 20.31
N ALA A 387 -39.06 -41.10 19.57
CA ALA A 387 -37.66 -40.69 19.42
C ALA A 387 -37.51 -39.31 18.77
N GLU A 388 -38.31 -39.02 17.74
CA GLU A 388 -38.32 -37.70 17.10
C GLU A 388 -38.76 -36.60 18.07
N LEU A 389 -39.84 -36.82 18.82
CA LEU A 389 -40.31 -35.87 19.84
C LEU A 389 -39.31 -35.72 20.99
N GLU A 390 -38.63 -36.79 21.42
CA GLU A 390 -37.58 -36.76 22.44
C GLU A 390 -36.37 -35.92 21.98
N ASN A 391 -35.96 -36.04 20.71
CA ASN A 391 -34.89 -35.21 20.15
C ASN A 391 -35.29 -33.73 20.08
N GLN A 392 -36.50 -33.42 19.58
CA GLN A 392 -36.98 -32.03 19.52
C GLN A 392 -37.12 -31.41 20.92
N LEU A 393 -37.53 -32.20 21.91
CA LEU A 393 -37.60 -31.79 23.31
C LEU A 393 -36.22 -31.41 23.86
N GLN A 394 -35.22 -32.25 23.58
CA GLN A 394 -33.87 -32.06 24.05
C GLN A 394 -33.22 -30.81 23.44
N GLU A 395 -33.34 -30.62 22.13
CA GLU A 395 -32.84 -29.44 21.42
C GLU A 395 -33.48 -28.15 21.98
N THR A 396 -34.79 -28.16 22.20
CA THR A 396 -35.50 -26.99 22.77
C THR A 396 -35.07 -26.70 24.21
N ARG A 397 -34.76 -27.73 25.01
CA ARG A 397 -34.22 -27.58 26.38
C ARG A 397 -32.82 -26.97 26.39
N GLU A 398 -31.96 -27.38 25.45
CA GLU A 398 -30.61 -26.83 25.29
C GLU A 398 -30.67 -25.34 24.92
N GLN A 399 -31.48 -24.98 23.92
CA GLN A 399 -31.71 -23.58 23.54
C GLN A 399 -32.27 -22.75 24.70
N LEU A 400 -33.19 -23.31 25.50
CA LEU A 400 -33.73 -22.64 26.69
C LEU A 400 -32.65 -22.36 27.74
N ASN A 401 -31.74 -23.31 27.95
CA ASN A 401 -30.64 -23.16 28.90
C ASN A 401 -29.63 -22.11 28.42
N GLU A 402 -29.25 -22.11 27.14
CA GLU A 402 -28.39 -21.09 26.55
C GLU A 402 -28.97 -19.68 26.75
N LYS A 403 -30.26 -19.50 26.42
CA LYS A 403 -30.95 -18.21 26.61
C LYS A 403 -31.03 -17.79 28.08
N LYS A 404 -31.18 -18.75 28.99
CA LYS A 404 -31.19 -18.49 30.44
C LYS A 404 -29.82 -18.05 30.96
N GLU A 405 -28.72 -18.55 30.40
CA GLU A 405 -27.37 -18.10 30.75
C GLU A 405 -27.05 -16.72 30.13
N GLU A 406 -27.42 -16.48 28.86
CA GLU A 406 -27.29 -15.14 28.21
C GLU A 406 -28.01 -14.02 29.00
N LEU A 407 -29.16 -14.35 29.61
CA LEU A 407 -29.92 -13.43 30.46
C LEU A 407 -29.15 -13.04 31.73
N LYS A 408 -28.34 -13.93 32.30
CA LYS A 408 -27.54 -13.61 33.49
C LYS A 408 -26.42 -12.61 33.19
N GLU A 409 -25.98 -12.52 31.92
CA GLU A 409 -24.81 -11.72 31.52
C GLU A 409 -25.13 -10.29 31.05
N THR A 410 -26.36 -9.95 30.62
CA THR A 410 -26.61 -8.65 29.94
C THR A 410 -27.80 -7.84 30.46
N GLY A 411 -27.52 -6.63 30.99
CA GLY A 411 -28.49 -5.73 31.63
C GLY A 411 -29.45 -4.95 30.72
N SER A 412 -29.24 -4.90 29.40
CA SER A 412 -30.06 -4.10 28.46
C SER A 412 -30.86 -4.93 27.43
N ARG A 413 -30.58 -6.23 27.27
CA ARG A 413 -31.32 -7.17 26.40
C ARG A 413 -32.44 -7.92 27.14
N ILE A 414 -32.58 -7.68 28.44
CA ILE A 414 -33.43 -8.42 29.39
C ILE A 414 -34.86 -8.68 28.87
N PRO A 415 -35.62 -7.69 28.34
CA PRO A 415 -37.02 -7.93 27.97
C PRO A 415 -37.20 -8.87 26.76
N GLN A 416 -36.29 -8.81 25.78
CA GLN A 416 -36.32 -9.69 24.60
C GLN A 416 -35.95 -11.12 24.98
N LEU A 417 -34.91 -11.29 25.79
CA LEU A 417 -34.50 -12.61 26.28
C LEU A 417 -35.58 -13.26 27.16
N ILE A 418 -36.29 -12.49 28.00
CA ILE A 418 -37.43 -13.01 28.79
C ILE A 418 -38.55 -13.53 27.87
N ALA A 419 -38.87 -12.81 26.80
CA ALA A 419 -39.90 -13.23 25.85
C ALA A 419 -39.49 -14.51 25.08
N GLU A 420 -38.22 -14.60 24.65
CA GLU A 420 -37.66 -15.79 24.00
C GLU A 420 -37.66 -17.00 24.96
N ILE A 421 -37.26 -16.81 26.21
CA ILE A 421 -37.29 -17.84 27.26
C ILE A 421 -38.73 -18.32 27.52
N MET A 422 -39.70 -17.41 27.60
CA MET A 422 -41.10 -17.79 27.76
C MET A 422 -41.62 -18.59 26.56
N GLY A 423 -41.26 -18.18 25.34
CA GLY A 423 -41.62 -18.90 24.11
C GLY A 423 -41.05 -20.33 24.09
N LEU A 424 -39.76 -20.47 24.39
CA LEU A 424 -39.08 -21.77 24.46
C LEU A 424 -39.65 -22.64 25.59
N ARG A 425 -39.93 -22.06 26.77
CA ARG A 425 -40.52 -22.79 27.89
C ARG A 425 -41.92 -23.33 27.57
N ASN A 426 -42.76 -22.53 26.91
CA ASN A 426 -44.08 -22.99 26.45
C ASN A 426 -43.93 -24.15 25.46
N LYS A 427 -42.96 -24.07 24.55
CA LYS A 427 -42.69 -25.13 23.57
C LYS A 427 -42.19 -26.43 24.21
N VAL A 428 -41.32 -26.35 25.22
CA VAL A 428 -40.90 -27.52 26.01
C VAL A 428 -42.13 -28.17 26.67
N THR A 429 -43.00 -27.36 27.28
CA THR A 429 -44.18 -27.87 28.00
C THR A 429 -45.16 -28.58 27.05
N GLU A 430 -45.36 -28.03 25.85
CA GLU A 430 -46.21 -28.62 24.82
C GLU A 430 -45.64 -29.96 24.30
N LEU A 431 -44.33 -30.02 24.05
CA LEU A 431 -43.66 -31.25 23.60
C LEU A 431 -43.64 -32.34 24.68
N GLU A 432 -43.49 -31.99 25.97
CA GLU A 432 -43.58 -32.94 27.09
C GLU A 432 -44.98 -33.56 27.19
N ARG A 433 -46.02 -32.74 26.98
CA ARG A 433 -47.42 -33.17 26.98
C ARG A 433 -47.70 -34.14 25.83
N THR A 434 -47.33 -33.77 24.60
CA THR A 434 -47.58 -34.62 23.42
C THR A 434 -46.82 -35.93 23.49
N LEU A 435 -45.59 -35.93 24.00
CA LEU A 435 -44.82 -37.15 24.25
C LEU A 435 -45.54 -38.10 25.22
N SER A 436 -46.07 -37.54 26.32
CA SER A 436 -46.76 -38.33 27.35
C SER A 436 -48.06 -38.93 26.84
N GLU A 437 -48.86 -38.15 26.10
CA GLU A 437 -50.09 -38.63 25.46
C GLU A 437 -49.82 -39.74 24.44
N LEU A 438 -48.76 -39.59 23.64
CA LEU A 438 -48.39 -40.60 22.65
C LEU A 438 -47.91 -41.89 23.31
N LYS A 439 -47.11 -41.81 24.39
CA LYS A 439 -46.65 -42.97 25.17
C LYS A 439 -47.81 -43.73 25.82
N GLN A 440 -48.81 -43.01 26.33
CA GLN A 440 -49.98 -43.66 26.94
C GLN A 440 -50.85 -44.33 25.87
N THR A 441 -51.16 -43.61 24.78
CA THR A 441 -51.98 -44.13 23.68
C THR A 441 -51.33 -45.35 23.01
N SER A 442 -49.99 -45.36 22.91
CA SER A 442 -49.28 -46.51 22.36
C SER A 442 -49.35 -47.72 23.29
N ALA A 443 -49.15 -47.52 24.60
CA ALA A 443 -49.26 -48.59 25.59
C ALA A 443 -50.65 -49.24 25.59
N ASP A 444 -51.72 -48.42 25.64
CA ASP A 444 -53.10 -48.91 25.67
C ASP A 444 -53.43 -49.74 24.42
N LYS A 445 -52.97 -49.31 23.23
CA LYS A 445 -53.24 -50.01 21.98
C LYS A 445 -52.44 -51.32 21.85
N ILE A 446 -51.21 -51.35 22.36
CA ILE A 446 -50.41 -52.59 22.42
C ILE A 446 -51.09 -53.61 23.34
N GLU A 447 -51.57 -53.18 24.51
CA GLU A 447 -52.27 -54.05 25.46
C GLU A 447 -53.55 -54.66 24.85
N GLU A 448 -54.34 -53.85 24.13
CA GLU A 448 -55.53 -54.32 23.41
C GLU A 448 -55.18 -55.38 22.35
N LEU A 449 -54.16 -55.13 21.52
CA LEU A 449 -53.72 -56.06 20.47
C LEU A 449 -53.20 -57.38 21.07
N GLN A 450 -52.42 -57.31 22.16
CA GLN A 450 -51.90 -58.48 22.86
C GLN A 450 -53.01 -59.35 23.46
N SER A 451 -54.04 -58.72 24.03
CA SER A 451 -55.22 -59.42 24.56
C SER A 451 -55.98 -60.17 23.46
N LEU A 452 -56.25 -59.50 22.33
CA LEU A 452 -56.94 -60.09 21.19
C LEU A 452 -56.13 -61.23 20.54
N LEU A 453 -54.82 -61.05 20.41
CA LEU A 453 -53.90 -62.07 19.91
C LEU A 453 -53.94 -63.31 20.79
N LYS A 454 -53.89 -63.15 22.12
CA LYS A 454 -53.96 -64.26 23.08
C LYS A 454 -55.27 -65.04 22.95
N GLN A 455 -56.39 -64.35 22.78
CA GLN A 455 -57.69 -64.99 22.58
C GLN A 455 -57.72 -65.81 21.28
N LYS A 456 -57.26 -65.24 20.16
CA LYS A 456 -57.27 -65.91 18.85
C LYS A 456 -56.28 -67.06 18.77
N SER A 457 -55.10 -66.95 19.39
CA SER A 457 -54.14 -68.05 19.51
C SER A 457 -54.70 -69.24 20.28
N LYS A 458 -55.45 -68.99 21.36
CA LYS A 458 -56.12 -70.06 22.11
C LYS A 458 -57.20 -70.77 21.28
N GLN A 459 -58.01 -70.02 20.53
CA GLN A 459 -59.01 -70.60 19.63
C GLN A 459 -58.37 -71.47 18.53
N LEU A 460 -57.22 -71.04 17.99
CA LEU A 460 -56.46 -71.82 17.01
C LEU A 460 -55.96 -73.15 17.60
N GLU A 461 -55.47 -73.12 18.84
CA GLU A 461 -55.00 -74.32 19.56
C GLU A 461 -56.17 -75.29 19.82
N ASP A 462 -57.29 -74.78 20.32
CA ASP A 462 -58.50 -75.58 20.57
C ASP A 462 -58.98 -76.26 19.26
N ASN A 463 -59.05 -75.54 18.14
CA ASN A 463 -59.45 -76.11 16.85
C ASN A 463 -58.44 -77.12 16.28
N ALA A 464 -57.14 -76.89 16.47
CA ALA A 464 -56.11 -77.85 16.08
C ALA A 464 -56.20 -79.15 16.89
N THR A 465 -56.56 -79.09 18.18
CA THR A 465 -56.80 -80.29 19.00
C THR A 465 -58.04 -81.06 18.57
N GLN A 466 -59.12 -80.36 18.19
CA GLN A 466 -60.33 -80.98 17.63
C GLN A 466 -60.05 -81.70 16.31
N LEU A 467 -59.30 -81.08 15.38
CA LEU A 467 -58.91 -81.72 14.11
C LEU A 467 -58.10 -83.01 14.33
N ARG A 468 -57.15 -82.99 15.28
CA ARG A 468 -56.35 -84.17 15.65
C ARG A 468 -57.18 -85.30 16.27
N ALA A 469 -58.27 -84.98 16.95
CA ALA A 469 -59.17 -85.97 17.54
C ALA A 469 -60.01 -86.71 16.48
N VAL A 470 -60.27 -86.08 15.33
CA VAL A 470 -61.04 -86.66 14.23
C VAL A 470 -60.14 -87.51 13.30
N ASP A 471 -58.96 -87.01 12.92
CA ASP A 471 -57.97 -87.76 12.15
C ASP A 471 -56.54 -87.30 12.44
N ALA A 472 -55.85 -88.01 13.34
CA ALA A 472 -54.51 -87.64 13.78
C ALA A 472 -53.45 -87.65 12.65
N LYS A 473 -53.58 -88.52 11.64
CA LYS A 473 -52.56 -88.64 10.57
C LYS A 473 -52.73 -87.53 9.52
N ASN A 474 -53.96 -87.25 9.11
CA ASN A 474 -54.24 -86.18 8.15
C ASN A 474 -54.19 -84.79 8.82
N ALA A 475 -54.56 -84.66 10.09
CA ALA A 475 -54.40 -83.41 10.85
C ALA A 475 -52.94 -82.92 10.89
N GLU A 476 -51.98 -83.83 11.08
CA GLU A 476 -50.54 -83.47 11.06
C GLU A 476 -50.09 -82.96 9.68
N GLN A 477 -50.57 -83.56 8.59
CA GLN A 477 -50.26 -83.08 7.24
C GLN A 477 -50.92 -81.73 6.94
N ILE A 478 -52.19 -81.56 7.34
CA ILE A 478 -52.93 -80.30 7.18
C ILE A 478 -52.26 -79.17 7.96
N LEU A 479 -51.93 -79.38 9.23
CA LEU A 479 -51.22 -78.38 10.05
C LEU A 479 -49.84 -78.06 9.46
N LYS A 480 -49.13 -79.06 8.91
CA LYS A 480 -47.85 -78.82 8.24
C LYS A 480 -47.99 -78.00 6.95
N ILE A 481 -49.02 -78.24 6.15
CA ILE A 481 -49.35 -77.48 4.94
C ILE A 481 -49.64 -76.02 5.29
N ILE A 482 -50.50 -75.79 6.29
CA ILE A 482 -50.87 -74.45 6.74
C ILE A 482 -49.65 -73.69 7.30
N GLU A 483 -48.77 -74.37 8.05
CA GLU A 483 -47.53 -73.74 8.57
C GLU A 483 -46.52 -73.43 7.45
N LEU A 484 -46.33 -74.32 6.48
CA LEU A 484 -45.48 -74.04 5.30
C LEU A 484 -46.00 -72.85 4.51
N GLN A 485 -47.32 -72.68 4.41
CA GLN A 485 -47.94 -71.53 3.74
C GLN A 485 -47.79 -70.23 4.54
N LYS A 486 -47.77 -70.29 5.87
CA LYS A 486 -47.43 -69.16 6.74
C LYS A 486 -45.96 -68.75 6.59
N GLU A 487 -45.03 -69.71 6.59
CA GLU A 487 -43.61 -69.46 6.36
C GLU A 487 -43.36 -68.82 4.98
N MET A 488 -44.01 -69.31 3.92
CA MET A 488 -43.91 -68.70 2.58
C MET A 488 -44.47 -67.27 2.55
N LYS A 489 -45.57 -66.98 3.26
CA LYS A 489 -46.10 -65.62 3.38
C LYS A 489 -45.11 -64.69 4.09
N ALA A 490 -44.44 -65.16 5.16
CA ALA A 490 -43.47 -64.37 5.91
C ALA A 490 -42.26 -63.97 5.07
N ILE A 491 -41.68 -64.92 4.31
CA ILE A 491 -40.57 -64.62 3.39
C ILE A 491 -40.97 -63.60 2.32
N ARG A 492 -42.21 -63.69 1.80
CA ARG A 492 -42.72 -62.72 0.83
C ARG A 492 -42.89 -61.31 1.42
N THR A 493 -43.34 -61.20 2.67
CA THR A 493 -43.42 -59.88 3.34
C THR A 493 -42.05 -59.31 3.68
N GLU A 494 -41.09 -60.17 4.06
CA GLU A 494 -39.70 -59.78 4.30
C GLU A 494 -39.06 -59.24 3.01
N ALA A 495 -39.27 -59.91 1.88
CA ALA A 495 -38.82 -59.45 0.57
C ALA A 495 -39.44 -58.10 0.16
N SER A 496 -40.71 -57.86 0.49
CA SER A 496 -41.38 -56.57 0.22
C SER A 496 -40.81 -55.45 1.10
N LYS A 497 -40.62 -55.69 2.40
CA LYS A 497 -40.03 -54.70 3.32
C LYS A 497 -38.60 -54.36 2.93
N ALA A 498 -37.78 -55.36 2.59
CA ALA A 498 -36.41 -55.15 2.12
C ALA A 498 -36.37 -54.26 0.86
N LYS A 499 -37.35 -54.42 -0.05
CA LYS A 499 -37.49 -53.58 -1.25
C LYS A 499 -37.82 -52.12 -0.91
N ASP A 500 -38.74 -51.90 0.01
CA ASP A 500 -39.15 -50.54 0.43
C ASP A 500 -38.02 -49.83 1.21
N GLU A 501 -37.31 -50.55 2.08
CA GLU A 501 -36.11 -50.07 2.77
C GLU A 501 -35.01 -49.69 1.78
N SER A 502 -34.75 -50.54 0.77
CA SER A 502 -33.80 -50.22 -0.30
C SER A 502 -34.24 -49.00 -1.12
N ALA A 503 -35.53 -48.82 -1.39
CA ALA A 503 -36.03 -47.63 -2.09
C ALA A 503 -35.85 -46.34 -1.26
N ALA A 504 -36.10 -46.40 0.05
CA ALA A 504 -35.86 -45.28 0.96
C ALA A 504 -34.37 -44.93 1.04
N GLU A 505 -33.51 -45.94 1.11
CA GLU A 505 -32.07 -45.77 1.16
C GLU A 505 -31.48 -45.19 -0.14
N ILE A 506 -32.02 -45.59 -1.30
CA ILE A 506 -31.71 -44.98 -2.61
C ILE A 506 -32.13 -43.51 -2.62
N SER A 507 -33.30 -43.17 -2.08
CA SER A 507 -33.77 -41.77 -2.01
C SER A 507 -32.84 -40.90 -1.17
N GLU A 508 -32.36 -41.43 -0.05
CA GLU A 508 -31.43 -40.71 0.83
C GLU A 508 -30.05 -40.54 0.18
N LEU A 509 -29.52 -41.59 -0.46
CA LEU A 509 -28.27 -41.49 -1.24
C LEU A 509 -28.39 -40.46 -2.37
N GLN A 510 -29.54 -40.37 -3.05
CA GLN A 510 -29.79 -39.35 -4.07
C GLN A 510 -29.79 -37.93 -3.49
N LYS A 511 -30.34 -37.73 -2.29
CA LYS A 511 -30.27 -36.42 -1.60
C LYS A 511 -28.83 -36.05 -1.26
N GLN A 512 -28.06 -36.99 -0.72
CA GLN A 512 -26.65 -36.78 -0.38
C GLN A 512 -25.80 -36.48 -1.63
N LEU A 513 -26.04 -37.18 -2.74
CA LEU A 513 -25.39 -36.93 -4.02
C LEU A 513 -25.66 -35.50 -4.51
N LYS A 514 -26.93 -35.07 -4.52
CA LYS A 514 -27.30 -33.68 -4.89
C LYS A 514 -26.65 -32.63 -3.98
N ALA A 515 -26.50 -32.92 -2.68
CA ALA A 515 -25.82 -32.02 -1.76
C ALA A 515 -24.33 -31.90 -2.09
N LYS A 516 -23.65 -33.03 -2.38
CA LYS A 516 -22.26 -33.06 -2.82
C LYS A 516 -22.06 -32.36 -4.16
N GLU A 517 -22.94 -32.55 -5.14
CA GLU A 517 -22.91 -31.85 -6.44
C GLU A 517 -23.01 -30.31 -6.28
N LYS A 518 -23.91 -29.84 -5.40
CA LYS A 518 -24.01 -28.43 -5.06
C LYS A 518 -22.74 -27.89 -4.39
N LEU A 519 -22.11 -28.68 -3.53
CA LEU A 519 -20.88 -28.30 -2.86
C LEU A 519 -19.71 -28.22 -3.86
N ASN A 520 -19.64 -29.17 -4.80
CA ASN A 520 -18.62 -29.20 -5.83
C ASN A 520 -18.75 -28.01 -6.79
N SER A 521 -19.97 -27.64 -7.20
CA SER A 521 -20.19 -26.45 -8.04
C SER A 521 -19.84 -25.14 -7.33
N ARG A 522 -20.04 -25.04 -6.02
CA ARG A 522 -19.53 -23.92 -5.20
C ARG A 522 -18.01 -23.87 -5.18
N LEU A 523 -17.35 -25.01 -4.98
CA LEU A 523 -15.89 -25.10 -4.99
C LEU A 523 -15.31 -24.72 -6.35
N ASP A 524 -15.89 -25.20 -7.46
CA ASP A 524 -15.46 -24.82 -8.81
C ASP A 524 -15.64 -23.32 -9.07
N SER A 525 -16.73 -22.73 -8.58
CA SER A 525 -16.94 -21.27 -8.68
C SER A 525 -15.87 -20.50 -7.91
N ARG A 526 -15.55 -20.94 -6.68
CA ARG A 526 -14.50 -20.36 -5.84
C ARG A 526 -13.13 -20.50 -6.48
N ASN A 527 -12.84 -21.64 -7.11
CA ASN A 527 -11.58 -21.86 -7.82
C ASN A 527 -11.43 -20.88 -9.00
N ARG A 528 -12.49 -20.64 -9.78
CA ARG A 528 -12.48 -19.63 -10.85
C ARG A 528 -12.22 -18.21 -10.32
N GLU A 529 -12.81 -17.85 -9.17
CA GLU A 529 -12.54 -16.56 -8.54
C GLU A 529 -11.08 -16.43 -8.11
N LEU A 530 -10.51 -17.48 -7.52
CA LEU A 530 -9.10 -17.52 -7.11
C LEU A 530 -8.16 -17.41 -8.31
N GLU A 531 -8.44 -18.10 -9.41
CA GLU A 531 -7.68 -17.97 -10.66
C GLU A 531 -7.73 -16.54 -11.22
N LYS A 532 -8.88 -15.86 -11.09
CA LYS A 532 -9.02 -14.47 -11.52
C LYS A 532 -8.20 -13.52 -10.66
N LEU A 533 -8.31 -13.62 -9.34
CA LEU A 533 -7.49 -12.85 -8.38
C LEU A 533 -6.00 -13.08 -8.60
N GLN A 534 -5.61 -14.32 -8.90
CA GLN A 534 -4.22 -14.66 -9.20
C GLN A 534 -3.71 -13.96 -10.46
N LYS A 535 -4.53 -13.89 -11.52
CA LYS A 535 -4.18 -13.13 -12.74
C LYS A 535 -4.07 -11.63 -12.47
N GLU A 536 -5.00 -11.08 -11.71
CA GLU A 536 -4.98 -9.66 -11.31
C GLU A 536 -3.73 -9.31 -10.51
N MET A 537 -3.41 -10.09 -9.48
CA MET A 537 -2.17 -9.92 -8.71
C MET A 537 -0.91 -10.02 -9.59
N LYS A 538 -0.90 -10.94 -10.56
CA LYS A 538 0.25 -11.08 -11.46
C LYS A 538 0.44 -9.84 -12.34
N MET A 539 -0.64 -9.28 -12.89
CA MET A 539 -0.58 -8.04 -13.68
C MET A 539 -0.07 -6.88 -12.84
N GLU A 540 -0.51 -6.77 -11.58
CA GLU A 540 -0.08 -5.70 -10.68
C GLU A 540 1.41 -5.84 -10.30
N CYS A 541 1.89 -7.06 -10.08
CA CYS A 541 3.32 -7.32 -9.92
C CYS A 541 4.15 -6.95 -11.17
N ASP A 542 3.66 -7.31 -12.37
CA ASP A 542 4.32 -6.97 -13.63
C ASP A 542 4.39 -5.44 -13.84
N GLU A 543 3.34 -4.71 -13.44
CA GLU A 543 3.29 -3.24 -13.49
C GLU A 543 4.25 -2.60 -12.49
N ILE A 544 4.30 -3.09 -11.26
CA ILE A 544 5.26 -2.63 -10.24
C ILE A 544 6.69 -2.87 -10.73
N GLN A 545 6.97 -4.04 -11.31
CA GLN A 545 8.28 -4.36 -11.88
C GLN A 545 8.67 -3.38 -12.98
N HIS A 546 7.73 -3.04 -13.88
CA HIS A 546 7.97 -2.05 -14.94
C HIS A 546 8.29 -0.67 -14.34
N ARG A 547 7.54 -0.23 -13.32
CA ARG A 547 7.81 1.06 -12.63
C ARG A 547 9.16 1.07 -11.92
N CYS A 548 9.54 -0.02 -11.26
CA CYS A 548 10.86 -0.16 -10.64
C CYS A 548 11.98 -0.02 -11.66
N ASN A 549 11.85 -0.66 -12.83
CA ASN A 549 12.83 -0.57 -13.91
C ASN A 549 12.96 0.87 -14.45
N GLU A 550 11.83 1.59 -14.60
CA GLU A 550 11.85 2.98 -15.07
C GLU A 550 12.54 3.92 -14.06
N VAL A 551 12.22 3.78 -12.77
CA VAL A 551 12.88 4.57 -11.70
C VAL A 551 14.38 4.27 -11.65
N GLN A 552 14.77 3.01 -11.82
CA GLN A 552 16.18 2.61 -11.91
C GLN A 552 16.87 3.35 -13.07
N ARG A 553 16.25 3.36 -14.26
CA ARG A 553 16.79 4.04 -15.44
C ARG A 553 16.94 5.55 -15.25
N GLN A 554 15.96 6.19 -14.60
CA GLN A 554 16.03 7.61 -14.25
C GLN A 554 17.12 7.91 -13.23
N ASN A 555 17.31 7.03 -12.24
CA ASN A 555 18.37 7.19 -11.26
C ASN A 555 19.76 7.09 -11.92
N ASP A 556 19.95 6.12 -12.81
CA ASP A 556 21.20 5.96 -13.55
C ASP A 556 21.49 7.21 -14.42
N GLN A 557 20.47 7.77 -15.07
CA GLN A 557 20.60 9.02 -15.83
C GLN A 557 20.97 10.23 -14.94
N ASN A 558 20.31 10.39 -13.80
CA ASN A 558 20.61 11.45 -12.85
C ASN A 558 22.03 11.35 -12.30
N GLN A 559 22.51 10.12 -12.07
CA GLN A 559 23.86 9.85 -11.59
C GLN A 559 24.90 10.25 -12.65
N GLU A 560 24.61 9.97 -13.92
CA GLU A 560 25.44 10.39 -15.06
C GLU A 560 25.46 11.93 -15.22
N ASP A 561 24.33 12.60 -15.05
CA ASP A 561 24.25 14.06 -15.12
C ASP A 561 24.95 14.74 -13.94
N LEU A 562 24.86 14.16 -12.74
CA LEU A 562 25.63 14.61 -11.57
C LEU A 562 27.14 14.54 -11.84
N LEU A 563 27.62 13.46 -12.48
CA LEU A 563 29.03 13.32 -12.87
C LEU A 563 29.46 14.42 -13.86
N LYS A 564 28.61 14.73 -14.86
CA LYS A 564 28.86 15.83 -15.81
C LYS A 564 28.94 17.18 -15.09
N LEU A 565 28.01 17.47 -14.18
CA LEU A 565 28.01 18.71 -13.39
C LEU A 565 29.26 18.84 -12.49
N GLN A 566 29.67 17.75 -11.82
CA GLN A 566 30.90 17.73 -11.04
C GLN A 566 32.15 17.97 -11.89
N GLN A 567 32.17 17.46 -13.12
CA GLN A 567 33.26 17.71 -14.05
C GLN A 567 33.33 19.17 -14.48
N GLN A 568 32.18 19.77 -14.84
CA GLN A 568 32.09 21.19 -15.19
C GLN A 568 32.53 22.09 -14.02
N LEU A 569 32.15 21.74 -12.79
CA LEU A 569 32.55 22.49 -11.60
C LEU A 569 34.08 22.47 -11.44
N ARG A 570 34.72 21.30 -11.57
CA ARG A 570 36.19 21.18 -11.52
C ARG A 570 36.90 22.00 -12.59
N GLU A 571 36.35 22.04 -13.81
CA GLU A 571 36.88 22.87 -14.89
C GLU A 571 36.77 24.36 -14.58
N LYS A 572 35.63 24.80 -14.01
CA LYS A 572 35.43 26.20 -13.60
C LYS A 572 36.33 26.61 -12.44
N GLU A 573 36.52 25.75 -11.46
CA GLU A 573 37.47 25.97 -10.35
C GLU A 573 38.90 26.11 -10.87
N ALA A 574 39.33 25.24 -11.79
CA ALA A 574 40.64 25.32 -12.41
C ALA A 574 40.83 26.64 -13.19
N ALA A 575 39.80 27.08 -13.94
CA ALA A 575 39.83 28.35 -14.65
C ALA A 575 39.89 29.55 -13.68
N PHE A 576 39.11 29.52 -12.60
CA PHE A 576 39.12 30.56 -11.57
C PHE A 576 40.50 30.68 -10.91
N ASN A 577 41.12 29.57 -10.53
CA ASN A 577 42.46 29.56 -9.94
C ASN A 577 43.52 30.16 -10.89
N ARG A 578 43.42 29.87 -12.20
CA ARG A 578 44.30 30.47 -13.21
C ARG A 578 44.13 31.99 -13.28
N LEU A 579 42.90 32.49 -13.32
CA LEU A 579 42.62 33.93 -13.33
C LEU A 579 43.12 34.61 -12.05
N GLN A 580 42.96 33.95 -10.90
CA GLN A 580 43.44 34.47 -9.63
C GLN A 580 44.97 34.57 -9.57
N GLN A 581 45.69 33.62 -10.19
CA GLN A 581 47.14 33.68 -10.34
C GLN A 581 47.56 34.83 -11.27
N GLN A 582 46.93 34.94 -12.44
CA GLN A 582 47.20 36.04 -13.40
C GLN A 582 47.00 37.42 -12.77
N LEU A 583 45.98 37.57 -11.91
CA LEU A 583 45.73 38.82 -11.21
C LEU A 583 46.84 39.16 -10.21
N ARG A 584 47.40 38.15 -9.51
CA ARG A 584 48.56 38.37 -8.61
C ARG A 584 49.79 38.79 -9.41
N ASP A 585 50.10 38.06 -10.47
CA ASP A 585 51.27 38.34 -11.31
C ASP A 585 51.18 39.78 -11.88
N SER A 586 50.00 40.17 -12.38
CA SER A 586 49.76 41.53 -12.86
C SER A 586 49.92 42.60 -11.78
N LYS A 587 49.51 42.31 -10.53
CA LYS A 587 49.67 43.23 -9.40
C LYS A 587 51.14 43.42 -9.04
N ASP A 588 51.91 42.34 -9.05
CA ASP A 588 53.36 42.38 -8.79
C ASP A 588 54.09 43.15 -9.90
N ASP A 589 53.72 42.93 -11.17
CA ASP A 589 54.24 43.69 -12.30
C ASP A 589 53.91 45.19 -12.20
N ASN A 590 52.68 45.52 -11.81
CA ASN A 590 52.27 46.91 -11.63
C ASN A 590 53.05 47.59 -10.48
N ALA A 591 53.30 46.88 -9.38
CA ALA A 591 54.14 47.38 -8.29
C ALA A 591 55.59 47.62 -8.75
N ARG A 592 56.15 46.73 -9.59
CA ARG A 592 57.48 46.94 -10.20
C ARG A 592 57.49 48.16 -11.11
N LEU A 593 56.49 48.32 -11.97
CA LEU A 593 56.38 49.46 -12.87
C LEU A 593 56.22 50.78 -12.10
N GLN A 594 55.45 50.80 -11.02
CA GLN A 594 55.35 51.97 -10.12
C GLN A 594 56.71 52.33 -9.49
N GLY A 595 57.48 51.31 -9.05
CA GLY A 595 58.84 51.51 -8.55
C GLY A 595 59.78 52.11 -9.59
N ILE A 596 59.73 51.60 -10.84
CA ILE A 596 60.50 52.14 -11.97
C ILE A 596 60.09 53.58 -12.27
N ASN A 597 58.78 53.86 -12.35
CA ASN A 597 58.28 55.21 -12.61
C ASN A 597 58.75 56.20 -11.55
N LYS A 598 58.74 55.81 -10.27
CA LYS A 598 59.24 56.66 -9.19
C LYS A 598 60.73 56.96 -9.35
N SER A 599 61.54 55.93 -9.65
CA SER A 599 62.97 56.12 -9.90
C SER A 599 63.24 57.03 -11.09
N LEU A 600 62.49 56.86 -12.18
CA LEU A 600 62.59 57.73 -13.37
C LEU A 600 62.17 59.15 -13.05
N GLN A 601 61.15 59.34 -12.20
CA GLN A 601 60.70 60.66 -11.80
C GLN A 601 61.72 61.38 -10.92
N ASP A 602 62.32 60.67 -9.96
CA ASP A 602 63.43 61.19 -9.15
C ASP A 602 64.65 61.58 -10.02
N GLU A 603 64.93 60.80 -11.07
CA GLU A 603 65.99 61.08 -12.04
C GLU A 603 65.65 62.29 -12.93
N ASN A 604 64.39 62.41 -13.36
CA ASN A 604 63.90 63.53 -14.16
C ASN A 604 63.92 64.83 -13.35
N ASP A 605 63.54 64.80 -12.06
CA ASP A 605 63.62 65.95 -11.16
C ASP A 605 65.08 66.38 -10.92
N LYS A 606 66.01 65.42 -10.79
CA LYS A 606 67.46 65.72 -10.76
C LYS A 606 67.96 66.36 -12.05
N LEU A 607 67.58 65.82 -13.21
CA LEU A 607 67.94 66.40 -14.50
C LEU A 607 67.35 67.81 -14.68
N LYS A 608 66.13 68.04 -14.17
CA LYS A 608 65.46 69.34 -14.21
C LYS A 608 66.15 70.36 -13.30
N MET A 609 66.61 69.96 -12.11
CA MET A 609 67.49 70.80 -11.27
C MET A 609 68.80 71.12 -12.00
N ASN A 610 69.45 70.13 -12.60
CA ASN A 610 70.68 70.35 -13.38
C ASN A 610 70.46 71.29 -14.58
N LEU A 611 69.28 71.25 -15.21
CA LEU A 611 68.87 72.16 -16.28
C LEU A 611 68.55 73.58 -15.76
N GLN A 612 68.06 73.71 -14.53
CA GLN A 612 67.72 74.98 -13.90
C GLN A 612 68.98 75.72 -13.40
N ASP A 613 70.04 74.98 -13.08
CA ASP A 613 71.38 75.51 -12.80
C ASP A 613 72.14 75.94 -14.07
N LEU A 614 71.68 75.53 -15.25
CA LEU A 614 72.17 76.01 -16.55
C LEU A 614 71.40 77.27 -16.99
N GLN A 615 71.58 78.38 -16.26
CA GLN A 615 71.37 79.70 -16.85
C GLN A 615 72.43 79.91 -17.95
N VAL A 616 72.05 79.69 -19.20
CA VAL A 616 72.87 80.01 -20.36
C VAL A 616 72.09 80.91 -21.31
N ASP A 617 72.74 82.01 -21.66
CA ASP A 617 72.35 83.13 -22.53
C ASP A 617 71.46 82.77 -23.74
N PRO A 618 70.50 83.64 -24.12
CA PRO A 618 69.60 83.44 -25.27
C PRO A 618 70.22 83.73 -26.64
N GLU A 619 71.54 83.59 -26.81
CA GLU A 619 72.21 83.85 -28.09
C GLU A 619 73.18 82.73 -28.48
N THR A 620 72.67 81.57 -28.93
CA THR A 620 73.35 80.73 -29.93
C THR A 620 72.56 79.47 -30.25
N ILE A 621 71.77 79.46 -31.34
CA ILE A 621 71.69 78.30 -32.25
C ILE A 621 71.53 78.78 -33.71
N VAL A 622 72.70 78.88 -34.35
CA VAL A 622 73.08 78.48 -35.72
C VAL A 622 71.95 78.19 -36.72
N HIS A 623 71.80 79.04 -37.73
CA HIS A 623 71.11 78.72 -38.97
C HIS A 623 71.99 77.81 -39.85
N SER A 624 71.54 76.58 -40.12
CA SER A 624 72.18 75.68 -41.09
C SER A 624 72.05 76.23 -42.51
N SER A 625 73.19 76.44 -43.16
CA SER A 625 73.34 77.00 -44.49
C SER A 625 72.75 76.09 -45.58
N LYS A 626 72.07 76.67 -46.58
CA LYS A 626 71.52 75.94 -47.73
C LYS A 626 72.61 75.17 -48.48
N VAL A 627 72.34 73.91 -48.78
CA VAL A 627 73.25 72.99 -49.47
C VAL A 627 72.81 72.84 -50.93
N ALA A 628 73.74 72.97 -51.88
CA ALA A 628 73.47 72.75 -53.31
C ALA A 628 74.22 71.51 -53.81
N LEU A 629 73.56 70.68 -54.64
CA LEU A 629 74.18 69.51 -55.27
C LEU A 629 74.87 69.90 -56.57
N ASP A 630 76.09 69.41 -56.78
CA ASP A 630 76.80 69.53 -58.07
C ASP A 630 76.03 68.73 -59.14
N PRO A 631 75.46 69.39 -60.16
CA PRO A 631 74.63 68.73 -61.17
C PRO A 631 75.38 67.69 -61.99
N ASP A 632 76.71 67.77 -62.09
CA ASP A 632 77.50 66.87 -62.95
C ASP A 632 77.99 65.61 -62.22
N THR A 633 78.15 65.67 -60.89
CA THR A 633 78.68 64.54 -60.10
C THR A 633 77.72 63.96 -59.06
N ALA A 634 76.65 64.68 -58.67
CA ALA A 634 75.71 64.22 -57.65
C ALA A 634 75.01 62.90 -58.04
N HIS A 635 74.81 62.03 -57.04
CA HIS A 635 74.24 60.71 -57.27
C HIS A 635 72.73 60.80 -57.55
N PRO A 636 72.18 60.08 -58.55
CA PRO A 636 70.79 60.24 -58.99
C PRO A 636 69.70 59.91 -57.95
N LYS A 637 70.09 59.29 -56.82
CA LYS A 637 69.17 58.97 -55.71
C LYS A 637 69.20 60.00 -54.59
N ILE A 638 70.16 60.92 -54.57
CA ILE A 638 70.23 61.92 -53.50
C ILE A 638 69.27 63.06 -53.82
N ILE A 639 68.45 63.42 -52.84
CA ILE A 639 67.51 64.54 -52.92
C ILE A 639 67.68 65.44 -51.70
N LEU A 640 67.47 66.73 -51.89
CA LEU A 640 67.43 67.70 -50.80
C LEU A 640 65.96 67.97 -50.43
N SER A 641 65.74 68.32 -49.17
CA SER A 641 64.48 68.90 -48.70
C SER A 641 64.17 70.21 -49.44
N LEU A 642 62.90 70.63 -49.42
CA LEU A 642 62.42 71.83 -50.13
C LEU A 642 63.10 73.13 -49.65
N ASP A 643 63.60 73.15 -48.43
CA ASP A 643 64.33 74.25 -47.82
C ASP A 643 65.86 74.14 -47.96
N GLU A 644 66.36 73.10 -48.64
CA GLU A 644 67.77 72.84 -48.96
C GLU A 644 68.68 72.63 -47.73
N THR A 645 68.11 72.21 -46.60
CA THR A 645 68.84 72.02 -45.33
C THR A 645 69.11 70.55 -44.99
N GLU A 646 68.35 69.61 -45.57
CA GLU A 646 68.49 68.17 -45.29
C GLU A 646 68.71 67.35 -46.57
N MET A 647 69.63 66.38 -46.52
CA MET A 647 69.93 65.46 -47.62
C MET A 647 69.42 64.06 -47.31
N SER A 648 68.60 63.49 -48.20
CA SER A 648 68.05 62.14 -48.06
C SER A 648 68.24 61.32 -49.34
N VAL A 649 68.09 59.99 -49.23
CA VAL A 649 68.20 59.06 -50.35
C VAL A 649 66.81 58.64 -50.80
N ALA A 650 66.40 59.06 -51.99
CA ALA A 650 65.15 58.65 -52.61
C ALA A 650 65.18 57.17 -53.01
N GLN A 651 64.05 56.47 -52.83
CA GLN A 651 63.93 55.05 -53.19
C GLN A 651 64.13 54.81 -54.70
N GLN A 652 63.69 55.74 -55.56
CA GLN A 652 63.84 55.67 -57.02
C GLN A 652 64.89 56.66 -57.55
N ARG A 653 65.59 56.29 -58.63
CA ARG A 653 66.58 57.15 -59.30
C ARG A 653 65.89 58.28 -60.07
N ARG A 654 66.33 59.52 -59.89
CA ARG A 654 65.96 60.65 -60.76
C ARG A 654 66.58 60.47 -62.14
N ASN A 655 65.85 60.90 -63.17
CA ASN A 655 66.28 60.82 -64.57
C ASN A 655 67.19 62.02 -64.87
N VAL A 656 68.52 61.82 -64.80
CA VAL A 656 69.54 62.86 -65.03
C VAL A 656 70.48 62.45 -66.17
N PRO A 657 70.94 63.39 -67.04
CA PRO A 657 71.82 63.08 -68.17
C PRO A 657 73.09 62.35 -67.75
N ASN A 658 73.53 61.36 -68.52
CA ASN A 658 74.66 60.50 -68.14
C ASN A 658 76.00 61.23 -68.40
N ASN A 659 76.76 61.54 -67.32
CA ASN A 659 78.07 62.19 -67.37
C ASN A 659 79.15 61.19 -66.90
N PRO A 660 80.26 61.00 -67.64
CA PRO A 660 81.32 60.04 -67.30
C PRO A 660 81.97 60.24 -65.93
N GLY A 661 81.83 61.40 -65.28
CA GLY A 661 82.33 61.65 -63.92
C GLY A 661 81.47 61.10 -62.77
N ARG A 662 80.27 60.56 -63.03
CA ARG A 662 79.28 60.22 -61.99
C ARG A 662 79.53 58.82 -61.38
N LYS A 663 79.93 58.75 -60.11
CA LYS A 663 80.20 57.49 -59.38
C LYS A 663 78.90 56.77 -58.99
N LEU A 664 78.81 55.47 -59.31
CA LEU A 664 77.69 54.58 -58.94
C LEU A 664 77.97 53.90 -57.59
N LEU A 665 77.22 54.23 -56.54
CA LEU A 665 77.31 53.57 -55.23
C LEU A 665 76.36 52.36 -55.19
N LYS A 666 76.93 51.16 -55.02
CA LYS A 666 76.20 49.93 -54.65
C LYS A 666 76.04 49.94 -53.13
N ILE A 667 74.83 50.25 -52.67
CA ILE A 667 74.38 50.03 -51.29
C ILE A 667 73.34 48.90 -51.38
N ILE A 668 73.55 47.81 -50.64
CA ILE A 668 72.53 46.82 -50.33
C ILE A 668 72.23 46.97 -48.83
N THR A 669 71.15 47.69 -48.57
CA THR A 669 70.26 47.70 -47.40
C THR A 669 69.30 46.50 -47.50
N GLU A 670 68.68 45.91 -46.46
CA GLU A 670 68.71 45.97 -44.99
C GLU A 670 67.82 44.81 -44.48
N VAL A 671 67.77 44.61 -43.15
CA VAL A 671 66.71 43.89 -42.42
C VAL A 671 65.35 44.54 -42.64
#